data_AF-A0A101XLI6-F1
#
_entry.id   AF-A0A101XLI6-F1
#
_cell.length_a   1.000
_cell.length_b   1.000
_cell.length_c   1.000
_cell.angle_alpha   90.00
_cell.angle_beta   90.00
_cell.angle_gamma   90.00
#
_symmetry.space_group_name_H-M   'P 1'
#
loop_
_entity.id
_entity.type
_entity.pdbx_description
1 polymer ?
#
loop_
_entity_poly.entity_id
_entity_poly.type
_entity_poly.pdbx_seq_one_letter_code
_entity_poly.pdbx_strand_id
1 'polypeptide(L)'
;MLASADPHTFNLAVFTAQNYDLWWAGNAEPAVYYGSISYGDMVAIPITEPGNYTVVVYPIPNLQYTPQIFATNYSYVGLPIGITSFPRSPIITGEVEGYFEVSAISAYNPNGESQYNVPNSGASLQLNAVVVVELANGQKQYYWVQNVIGFITDRDEFHIWDNIWNHTTWPSVLSSQAITGNGEVYLNKQINSQYYYYGTPFNTYTLPMSGYLIMRAYQVDGSVQIDFGYELGSSGVVWYDHVTITPYEPVVNAYFEANAQLASDETPLDAELVFAGYANSEWTNFTSLSAELGLYYWNGSAWLPLPSDYDFGVHTAESAFTDVNVTVPNGLFVLSAPGPFTPSFLVYLPQYLMSVVSPIPILVNGVETTNYTAWLIGGESLTIGDHVLVLSNGTMFVPSIGNESIVVNKPMNITIDWETYYLVRVYSTIPIYINGITETTNYTGWIRNGEALTIVDYNYVLNNGTMFVPSMGNETIVVTNPVSLVINWYPKYLVTISSALPISVNGELTTNYTAWLSPGSPIALTTHVYVLPNGTMLIPRAGNETLTVNAPTTLAINWSPRYLVTVTSTMPIYVNGQLVSNYTAWVSPGTTLTIQAPTYSAYGGLVLYQPNITSATLTISKPITITITYTPNYTRLIILTITAIVIIAVALLLMRRRRVS
;
A
#
# COMPACT_ATOMS: atom_id res chain seq x y z
N MET A 1 21.22 -45.29 -13.27
CA MET A 1 20.22 -44.77 -14.23
C MET A 1 19.52 -43.59 -13.60
N LEU A 2 19.22 -42.56 -14.39
CA LEU A 2 18.51 -41.33 -14.00
C LEU A 2 17.28 -41.13 -14.90
N ALA A 3 16.14 -40.70 -14.35
CA ALA A 3 14.96 -40.31 -15.14
C ALA A 3 14.79 -38.78 -15.18
N SER A 4 14.73 -38.19 -16.38
CA SER A 4 15.02 -36.76 -16.57
C SER A 4 13.92 -35.88 -17.19
N ALA A 5 12.88 -36.41 -17.82
CA ALA A 5 11.98 -35.55 -18.61
C ALA A 5 10.51 -35.54 -18.18
N ASP A 6 10.10 -36.46 -17.31
CA ASP A 6 8.69 -36.66 -17.05
C ASP A 6 8.41 -36.77 -15.55
N PRO A 7 7.58 -35.85 -14.98
CA PRO A 7 7.33 -35.76 -13.53
C PRO A 7 6.56 -36.96 -12.96
N HIS A 8 6.12 -37.91 -13.79
CA HIS A 8 5.43 -39.11 -13.35
C HIS A 8 6.41 -40.20 -12.91
N THR A 9 5.87 -41.17 -12.18
CA THR A 9 6.56 -42.39 -11.79
C THR A 9 6.30 -43.48 -12.82
N PHE A 10 7.37 -44.13 -13.28
CA PHE A 10 7.34 -45.25 -14.22
C PHE A 10 7.71 -46.55 -13.51
N ASN A 11 7.19 -47.68 -14.00
CA ASN A 11 7.70 -48.98 -13.59
C ASN A 11 9.05 -49.21 -14.28
N LEU A 12 9.99 -49.78 -13.55
CA LEU A 12 11.32 -50.12 -14.02
C LEU A 12 11.56 -51.61 -13.80
N ALA A 13 11.83 -52.34 -14.87
CA ALA A 13 12.20 -53.74 -14.82
C ALA A 13 13.46 -53.99 -15.64
N VAL A 14 14.35 -54.86 -15.13
CA VAL A 14 15.52 -55.32 -15.87
C VAL A 14 15.44 -56.82 -16.02
N PHE A 15 15.55 -57.31 -17.25
CA PHE A 15 15.49 -58.73 -17.58
C PHE A 15 16.81 -59.18 -18.21
N THR A 16 17.12 -60.47 -18.10
CA THR A 16 18.03 -61.09 -19.07
C THR A 16 17.37 -61.08 -20.45
N ALA A 17 18.15 -61.14 -21.53
CA ALA A 17 17.61 -61.20 -22.88
C ALA A 17 16.54 -62.31 -23.06
N GLN A 18 16.80 -63.49 -22.50
CA GLN A 18 15.86 -64.62 -22.54
C GLN A 18 14.55 -64.34 -21.77
N ASN A 19 14.66 -63.79 -20.55
CA ASN A 19 13.47 -63.52 -19.73
C ASN A 19 12.62 -62.39 -20.33
N TYR A 20 13.26 -61.42 -20.99
CA TYR A 20 12.56 -60.35 -21.69
C TYR A 20 11.66 -60.90 -22.80
N ASP A 21 12.18 -61.76 -23.68
CA ASP A 21 11.42 -62.32 -24.80
C ASP A 21 10.18 -63.09 -24.32
N LEU A 22 10.34 -63.85 -23.25
CA LEU A 22 9.27 -64.61 -22.62
C LEU A 22 8.25 -63.70 -21.92
N TRP A 23 8.70 -62.67 -21.21
CA TRP A 23 7.84 -61.66 -20.58
C TRP A 23 7.04 -60.88 -21.63
N TRP A 24 7.69 -60.45 -22.71
CA TRP A 24 7.06 -59.76 -23.83
C TRP A 24 6.01 -60.61 -24.54
N ALA A 25 6.22 -61.93 -24.58
CA ALA A 25 5.24 -62.90 -25.08
C ALA A 25 4.06 -63.15 -24.12
N GLY A 26 4.01 -62.48 -22.96
CA GLY A 26 2.93 -62.57 -21.97
C GLY A 26 3.14 -63.64 -20.90
N ASN A 27 4.34 -64.22 -20.77
CA ASN A 27 4.65 -65.15 -19.69
C ASN A 27 5.07 -64.41 -18.42
N ALA A 28 4.82 -65.03 -17.26
CA ALA A 28 5.27 -64.52 -15.97
C ALA A 28 6.71 -64.97 -15.71
N GLU A 29 7.69 -64.26 -16.29
CA GLU A 29 9.11 -64.50 -16.02
C GLU A 29 9.69 -63.52 -14.98
N PRO A 30 10.66 -63.97 -14.17
CA PRO A 30 11.29 -63.10 -13.17
C PRO A 30 12.19 -62.06 -13.84
N ALA A 31 11.99 -60.81 -13.45
CA ALA A 31 12.96 -59.75 -13.69
C ALA A 31 14.15 -59.88 -12.73
N VAL A 32 15.33 -59.51 -13.19
CA VAL A 32 16.57 -59.38 -12.39
C VAL A 32 16.41 -58.25 -11.39
N TYR A 33 15.71 -57.19 -11.80
CA TYR A 33 15.31 -56.08 -10.96
C TYR A 33 13.88 -55.67 -11.31
N TYR A 34 13.09 -55.33 -10.30
CA TYR A 34 11.77 -54.75 -10.46
C TYR A 34 11.57 -53.64 -9.42
N GLY A 35 11.17 -52.46 -9.87
CA GLY A 35 10.97 -51.28 -9.05
C GLY A 35 10.24 -50.17 -9.80
N SER A 36 10.42 -48.95 -9.34
CA SER A 36 9.88 -47.75 -9.99
C SER A 36 10.93 -46.66 -10.05
N ILE A 37 10.81 -45.77 -11.02
CA ILE A 37 11.68 -44.60 -11.18
C ILE A 37 10.83 -43.37 -11.51
N SER A 38 11.06 -42.26 -10.81
CA SER A 38 10.39 -40.98 -11.04
C SER A 38 11.40 -39.92 -11.48
N TYR A 39 10.92 -38.77 -11.93
CA TYR A 39 11.79 -37.63 -12.26
C TYR A 39 12.77 -37.25 -11.14
N GLY A 40 14.05 -37.17 -11.51
CA GLY A 40 15.16 -36.91 -10.59
C GLY A 40 15.57 -38.10 -9.74
N ASP A 41 14.89 -39.25 -9.87
CA ASP A 41 15.29 -40.44 -9.14
C ASP A 41 16.48 -41.12 -9.82
N MET A 42 17.48 -41.50 -9.03
CA MET A 42 18.54 -42.42 -9.46
C MET A 42 18.33 -43.83 -8.92
N VAL A 43 18.66 -44.81 -9.76
CA VAL A 43 18.69 -46.22 -9.39
C VAL A 43 20.00 -46.86 -9.86
N ALA A 44 20.72 -47.50 -8.96
CA ALA A 44 21.80 -48.44 -9.29
C ALA A 44 21.27 -49.87 -9.23
N ILE A 45 21.52 -50.64 -10.27
CA ILE A 45 21.03 -52.02 -10.39
C ILE A 45 22.24 -52.95 -10.42
N PRO A 46 22.49 -53.74 -9.36
CA PRO A 46 23.61 -54.66 -9.34
C PRO A 46 23.36 -55.81 -10.33
N ILE A 47 24.30 -56.01 -11.24
CA ILE A 47 24.30 -57.11 -12.20
C ILE A 47 25.40 -58.09 -11.78
N THR A 48 25.00 -59.25 -11.26
CA THR A 48 25.92 -60.23 -10.66
C THR A 48 26.54 -61.20 -11.67
N GLU A 49 25.94 -61.33 -12.86
CA GLU A 49 26.40 -62.25 -13.90
C GLU A 49 26.64 -61.47 -15.20
N PRO A 50 27.74 -61.72 -15.93
CA PRO A 50 27.94 -61.12 -17.24
C PRO A 50 26.86 -61.58 -18.23
N GLY A 51 26.29 -60.66 -19.01
CA GLY A 51 25.28 -61.00 -20.00
C GLY A 51 24.63 -59.79 -20.66
N ASN A 52 23.70 -60.08 -21.58
CA ASN A 52 22.86 -59.06 -22.20
C ASN A 52 21.58 -58.87 -21.37
N TYR A 53 21.32 -57.63 -20.98
CA TYR A 53 20.16 -57.24 -20.20
C TYR A 53 19.31 -56.24 -20.96
N THR A 54 18.00 -56.35 -20.78
CA THR A 54 17.01 -55.41 -21.33
C THR A 54 16.40 -54.63 -20.19
N VAL A 55 16.58 -53.31 -20.22
CA VAL A 55 15.90 -52.38 -19.32
C VAL A 55 14.57 -51.99 -19.94
N VAL A 56 13.48 -52.23 -19.22
CA VAL A 56 12.12 -51.90 -19.64
C VAL A 56 11.58 -50.84 -18.71
N VAL A 57 11.22 -49.70 -19.28
CA VAL A 57 10.47 -48.65 -18.60
C VAL A 57 9.12 -48.49 -19.28
N TYR A 58 8.07 -48.59 -18.47
CA TYR A 58 6.70 -48.54 -18.98
C TYR A 58 5.79 -47.77 -18.03
N PRO A 59 4.82 -47.02 -18.60
CA PRO A 59 3.92 -46.21 -17.81
C PRO A 59 3.07 -47.10 -16.90
N ILE A 60 2.67 -46.55 -15.76
CA ILE A 60 1.54 -47.07 -14.99
C ILE A 60 0.29 -46.94 -15.91
N PRO A 61 -0.59 -47.96 -16.03
CA PRO A 61 -1.65 -47.99 -17.04
C PRO A 61 -2.47 -46.69 -17.12
N ASN A 62 -2.80 -46.26 -18.35
CA ASN A 62 -3.58 -45.05 -18.73
C ASN A 62 -2.82 -43.71 -18.85
N LEU A 63 -1.49 -43.72 -18.95
CA LEU A 63 -0.69 -42.51 -19.17
C LEU A 63 0.02 -42.58 -20.54
N GLN A 64 -0.17 -41.57 -21.40
CA GLN A 64 0.57 -41.42 -22.67
C GLN A 64 1.72 -40.44 -22.47
N TYR A 65 2.87 -40.96 -22.03
CA TYR A 65 4.08 -40.17 -21.81
C TYR A 65 5.33 -40.88 -22.33
N THR A 66 6.38 -40.11 -22.61
CA THR A 66 7.66 -40.60 -23.12
C THR A 66 8.76 -40.26 -22.11
N PRO A 67 9.19 -41.20 -21.25
CA PRO A 67 10.28 -40.94 -20.32
C PRO A 67 11.60 -40.76 -21.07
N GLN A 68 12.45 -39.84 -20.60
CA GLN A 68 13.87 -39.78 -20.96
C GLN A 68 14.69 -40.36 -19.81
N ILE A 69 15.61 -41.27 -20.13
CA ILE A 69 16.43 -42.00 -19.17
C ILE A 69 17.87 -41.94 -19.60
N PHE A 70 18.73 -41.51 -18.70
CA PHE A 70 20.17 -41.67 -18.84
C PHE A 70 20.60 -42.96 -18.16
N ALA A 71 21.30 -43.82 -18.91
CA ALA A 71 21.82 -45.08 -18.44
C ALA A 71 23.30 -45.19 -18.81
N THR A 72 24.12 -45.46 -17.81
CA THR A 72 25.55 -45.70 -17.93
C THR A 72 25.87 -47.11 -17.44
N ASN A 73 26.91 -47.70 -17.98
CA ASN A 73 27.42 -48.98 -17.52
C ASN A 73 28.85 -48.77 -16.99
N TYR A 74 29.04 -49.08 -15.71
CA TYR A 74 30.38 -49.13 -15.12
C TYR A 74 30.92 -50.56 -15.21
N SER A 75 32.16 -50.67 -15.68
CA SER A 75 32.87 -51.94 -15.66
C SER A 75 33.33 -52.27 -14.23
N TYR A 76 33.32 -53.55 -13.88
CA TYR A 76 33.59 -54.04 -12.52
C TYR A 76 32.52 -53.53 -11.53
N VAL A 77 32.39 -54.14 -10.35
CA VAL A 77 31.40 -53.72 -9.33
C VAL A 77 31.82 -52.39 -8.69
N GLY A 78 32.04 -51.35 -9.49
CA GLY A 78 32.52 -50.04 -9.05
C GLY A 78 31.58 -48.92 -9.47
N LEU A 79 31.49 -47.88 -8.65
CA LEU A 79 30.78 -46.63 -8.91
C LEU A 79 31.63 -45.46 -8.39
N PRO A 80 31.48 -44.22 -8.89
CA PRO A 80 31.92 -43.05 -8.13
C PRO A 80 31.12 -43.02 -6.82
N ILE A 81 31.78 -42.93 -5.65
CA ILE A 81 31.11 -43.02 -4.34
C ILE A 81 31.35 -41.73 -3.56
N GLY A 82 30.28 -41.09 -3.09
CA GLY A 82 30.37 -39.77 -2.43
C GLY A 82 29.01 -39.10 -2.26
N ILE A 83 28.90 -37.84 -2.63
CA ILE A 83 27.64 -37.12 -2.81
C ILE A 83 27.43 -36.87 -4.29
N THR A 84 26.24 -37.16 -4.80
CA THR A 84 25.77 -36.67 -6.09
C THR A 84 24.35 -36.12 -5.93
N SER A 85 24.11 -34.90 -6.41
CA SER A 85 22.83 -34.19 -6.25
C SER A 85 22.07 -34.12 -7.58
N PHE A 86 20.79 -34.51 -7.54
CA PHE A 86 19.83 -34.35 -8.64
C PHE A 86 18.59 -33.56 -8.20
N PRO A 87 18.69 -32.23 -8.08
CA PRO A 87 17.57 -31.39 -7.71
C PRO A 87 16.42 -31.53 -8.71
N ARG A 88 15.20 -31.76 -8.23
CA ARG A 88 14.02 -31.82 -9.12
C ARG A 88 13.71 -30.46 -9.75
N SER A 89 14.05 -29.39 -9.05
CA SER A 89 14.05 -28.04 -9.60
C SER A 89 15.49 -27.58 -9.85
N PRO A 90 15.77 -26.93 -10.99
CA PRO A 90 17.10 -26.43 -11.28
C PRO A 90 17.61 -25.52 -10.15
N ILE A 91 18.80 -25.81 -9.64
CA ILE A 91 19.58 -24.91 -8.80
C ILE A 91 20.54 -24.17 -9.71
N ILE A 92 20.28 -22.88 -9.90
CA ILE A 92 21.09 -21.95 -10.71
C ILE A 92 21.96 -21.15 -9.75
N THR A 93 23.27 -21.23 -9.89
CA THR A 93 24.23 -20.54 -9.01
C THR A 93 25.47 -20.08 -9.76
N GLY A 94 26.12 -19.03 -9.27
CA GLY A 94 27.44 -18.63 -9.76
C GLY A 94 28.58 -19.46 -9.17
N GLU A 95 28.38 -20.17 -8.06
CA GLU A 95 29.46 -20.88 -7.36
C GLU A 95 28.99 -22.21 -6.76
N VAL A 96 29.84 -23.23 -6.86
CA VAL A 96 29.66 -24.55 -6.22
C VAL A 96 30.90 -24.90 -5.40
N GLU A 97 30.70 -25.58 -4.28
CA GLU A 97 31.77 -25.93 -3.35
C GLU A 97 31.59 -27.36 -2.80
N GLY A 98 32.68 -28.10 -2.72
CA GLY A 98 32.77 -29.41 -2.09
C GLY A 98 33.66 -29.36 -0.86
N TYR A 99 33.07 -29.50 0.33
CA TYR A 99 33.79 -29.70 1.59
C TYR A 99 34.32 -31.12 1.68
N PHE A 100 35.54 -31.27 2.21
CA PHE A 100 36.07 -32.57 2.57
C PHE A 100 36.92 -32.53 3.84
N GLU A 101 36.90 -33.64 4.56
CA GLU A 101 37.90 -34.00 5.57
C GLU A 101 38.29 -35.46 5.37
N VAL A 102 39.53 -35.72 4.98
CA VAL A 102 40.07 -37.07 4.79
C VAL A 102 40.99 -37.40 5.96
N SER A 103 40.58 -38.35 6.80
CA SER A 103 41.35 -38.82 7.96
C SER A 103 42.20 -40.06 7.66
N ALA A 104 41.82 -40.85 6.66
CA ALA A 104 42.57 -42.01 6.17
C ALA A 104 42.30 -42.19 4.68
N ILE A 105 43.33 -42.50 3.89
CA ILE A 105 43.19 -42.87 2.48
C ILE A 105 44.34 -43.80 2.06
N SER A 106 43.99 -44.95 1.48
CA SER A 106 44.90 -45.86 0.79
C SER A 106 44.13 -46.56 -0.32
N ALA A 107 44.69 -46.54 -1.52
CA ALA A 107 44.04 -47.03 -2.73
C ALA A 107 44.98 -48.00 -3.47
N TYR A 108 44.40 -48.98 -4.15
CA TYR A 108 45.17 -49.92 -4.94
C TYR A 108 44.38 -50.50 -6.11
N ASN A 109 44.96 -50.38 -7.31
CA ASN A 109 44.60 -51.08 -8.51
C ASN A 109 45.86 -51.74 -9.10
N PRO A 110 45.94 -53.09 -9.17
CA PRO A 110 47.11 -53.78 -9.72
C PRO A 110 47.33 -53.52 -11.22
N ASN A 111 46.33 -52.98 -11.91
CA ASN A 111 46.39 -52.68 -13.34
C ASN A 111 46.44 -51.18 -13.64
N GLY A 112 46.55 -50.30 -12.64
CA GLY A 112 46.58 -48.85 -12.83
C GLY A 112 47.63 -48.43 -13.86
N GLU A 113 48.88 -48.88 -13.67
CA GLU A 113 49.99 -48.52 -14.55
C GLU A 113 49.89 -49.22 -15.92
N SER A 114 49.54 -50.51 -15.92
CA SER A 114 49.62 -51.36 -17.12
C SER A 114 48.46 -51.17 -18.09
N GLN A 115 47.28 -50.82 -17.58
CA GLN A 115 46.05 -50.70 -18.37
C GLN A 115 45.61 -49.24 -18.55
N TYR A 116 45.75 -48.42 -17.50
CA TYR A 116 45.20 -47.05 -17.46
C TYR A 116 46.27 -45.97 -17.53
N ASN A 117 47.56 -46.35 -17.44
CA ASN A 117 48.70 -45.42 -17.41
C ASN A 117 48.57 -44.38 -16.27
N VAL A 118 48.15 -44.85 -15.10
CA VAL A 118 48.07 -44.09 -13.84
C VAL A 118 48.79 -44.85 -12.72
N PRO A 119 49.18 -44.22 -11.60
CA PRO A 119 49.80 -44.93 -10.49
C PRO A 119 48.89 -46.05 -9.94
N ASN A 120 49.46 -47.23 -9.64
CA ASN A 120 48.68 -48.34 -9.04
C ASN A 120 48.06 -47.97 -7.68
N SER A 121 48.62 -46.98 -6.98
CA SER A 121 48.14 -46.43 -5.70
C SER A 121 47.26 -45.19 -5.86
N GLY A 122 46.80 -44.94 -7.08
CA GLY A 122 46.06 -43.75 -7.46
C GLY A 122 44.61 -43.77 -6.98
N ALA A 123 44.13 -42.59 -6.57
CA ALA A 123 42.73 -42.29 -6.32
C ALA A 123 42.45 -40.81 -6.58
N SER A 124 41.18 -40.42 -6.66
CA SER A 124 40.78 -39.02 -6.76
C SER A 124 39.59 -38.68 -5.88
N LEU A 125 39.50 -37.41 -5.48
CA LEU A 125 38.28 -36.77 -4.99
C LEU A 125 37.89 -35.69 -6.00
N GLN A 126 36.72 -35.83 -6.61
CA GLN A 126 36.31 -35.04 -7.77
C GLN A 126 35.07 -34.21 -7.45
N LEU A 127 35.17 -32.89 -7.55
CA LEU A 127 34.03 -31.98 -7.59
C LEU A 127 33.66 -31.72 -9.05
N ASN A 128 32.52 -32.26 -9.49
CA ASN A 128 32.06 -32.13 -10.87
C ASN A 128 30.75 -31.35 -10.92
N ALA A 129 30.57 -30.50 -11.93
CA ALA A 129 29.35 -29.74 -12.15
C ALA A 129 29.19 -29.35 -13.62
N VAL A 130 27.98 -28.90 -14.02
CA VAL A 130 27.73 -28.38 -15.36
C VAL A 130 27.56 -26.87 -15.35
N VAL A 131 28.37 -26.18 -16.17
CA VAL A 131 28.21 -24.77 -16.50
C VAL A 131 27.28 -24.63 -17.70
N VAL A 132 26.18 -23.89 -17.52
CA VAL A 132 25.24 -23.50 -18.56
C VAL A 132 25.57 -22.09 -19.02
N VAL A 133 25.63 -21.92 -20.34
CA VAL A 133 26.02 -20.67 -20.99
C VAL A 133 24.89 -20.22 -21.90
N GLU A 134 24.34 -19.05 -21.64
CA GLU A 134 23.28 -18.46 -22.46
C GLU A 134 23.91 -17.50 -23.47
N LEU A 135 23.59 -17.70 -24.75
CA LEU A 135 24.13 -16.91 -25.85
C LEU A 135 23.15 -15.82 -26.27
N ALA A 136 23.67 -14.72 -26.84
CA ALA A 136 22.88 -13.58 -27.29
C ALA A 136 21.83 -13.92 -28.37
N ASN A 137 22.01 -15.03 -29.08
CA ASN A 137 21.06 -15.55 -30.08
C ASN A 137 19.94 -16.42 -29.47
N GLY A 138 19.90 -16.59 -28.15
CA GLY A 138 18.93 -17.39 -27.40
C GLY A 138 19.25 -18.88 -27.30
N GLN A 139 20.38 -19.35 -27.83
CA GLN A 139 20.84 -20.74 -27.67
C GLN A 139 21.60 -20.93 -26.35
N LYS A 140 21.69 -22.19 -25.89
CA LYS A 140 22.46 -22.59 -24.72
C LYS A 140 23.65 -23.48 -25.10
N GLN A 141 24.74 -23.36 -24.35
CA GLN A 141 25.85 -24.32 -24.36
C GLN A 141 26.04 -24.90 -22.96
N TYR A 142 26.61 -26.11 -22.92
CA TYR A 142 26.81 -26.89 -21.70
C TYR A 142 28.26 -27.32 -21.62
N TYR A 143 28.90 -27.05 -20.48
CA TYR A 143 30.27 -27.46 -20.21
C TYR A 143 30.32 -28.23 -18.89
N TRP A 144 30.71 -29.49 -18.94
CA TRP A 144 30.96 -30.27 -17.72
C TRP A 144 32.38 -29.98 -17.28
N VAL A 145 32.52 -29.62 -16.02
CA VAL A 145 33.79 -29.20 -15.44
C VAL A 145 34.10 -30.04 -14.21
N GLN A 146 35.39 -30.28 -14.01
CA GLN A 146 35.89 -31.00 -12.84
C GLN A 146 36.95 -30.18 -12.12
N ASN A 147 36.89 -30.19 -10.80
CA ASN A 147 37.96 -29.73 -9.93
C ASN A 147 38.36 -30.90 -9.04
N VAL A 148 39.60 -31.38 -9.15
CA VAL A 148 39.96 -32.70 -8.66
C VAL A 148 41.22 -32.67 -7.82
N ILE A 149 41.19 -33.40 -6.70
CA ILE A 149 42.40 -33.78 -5.96
C ILE A 149 42.78 -35.19 -6.40
N GLY A 150 43.93 -35.33 -7.07
CA GLY A 150 44.53 -36.62 -7.38
C GLY A 150 45.51 -37.04 -6.28
N PHE A 151 45.32 -38.23 -5.70
CA PHE A 151 46.17 -38.80 -4.65
C PHE A 151 47.03 -39.95 -5.20
N ILE A 152 48.30 -39.99 -4.79
CA ILE A 152 49.20 -41.13 -4.92
C ILE A 152 49.48 -41.65 -3.51
N THR A 153 48.68 -42.62 -3.09
CA THR A 153 48.50 -42.93 -1.66
C THR A 153 49.66 -43.69 -1.01
N ASP A 154 50.59 -44.25 -1.80
CA ASP A 154 51.80 -44.91 -1.28
C ASP A 154 53.00 -43.95 -1.14
N ARG A 155 52.86 -42.69 -1.59
CA ARG A 155 53.90 -41.66 -1.53
C ARG A 155 53.49 -40.43 -0.72
N ASP A 156 52.27 -40.41 -0.20
CA ASP A 156 51.66 -39.25 0.46
C ASP A 156 51.71 -37.99 -0.43
N GLU A 157 51.56 -38.17 -1.74
CA GLU A 157 51.59 -37.11 -2.75
C GLU A 157 50.17 -36.81 -3.25
N PHE A 158 49.88 -35.52 -3.44
CA PHE A 158 48.69 -35.07 -4.12
C PHE A 158 49.02 -33.98 -5.15
N HIS A 159 48.13 -33.79 -6.08
CA HIS A 159 48.08 -32.59 -6.92
C HIS A 159 46.63 -32.23 -7.20
N ILE A 160 46.41 -31.00 -7.66
CA ILE A 160 45.08 -30.52 -8.00
C ILE A 160 45.05 -30.27 -9.49
N TRP A 161 43.95 -30.63 -10.13
CA TRP A 161 43.78 -30.44 -11.56
C TRP A 161 42.33 -30.19 -11.90
N ASP A 162 42.13 -29.51 -13.02
CA ASP A 162 40.83 -29.28 -13.61
C ASP A 162 40.76 -29.91 -15.00
N ASN A 163 39.52 -30.15 -15.43
CA ASN A 163 39.25 -30.31 -16.84
C ASN A 163 37.89 -29.72 -17.23
N ILE A 164 37.73 -29.44 -18.51
CA ILE A 164 36.49 -28.93 -19.09
C ILE A 164 36.16 -29.69 -20.36
N TRP A 165 34.95 -30.23 -20.40
CA TRP A 165 34.37 -30.95 -21.53
C TRP A 165 33.19 -30.17 -22.10
N ASN A 166 33.06 -30.14 -23.43
CA ASN A 166 31.94 -29.48 -24.07
C ASN A 166 30.80 -30.49 -24.31
N HIS A 167 29.72 -30.34 -23.54
CA HIS A 167 28.52 -31.18 -23.55
C HIS A 167 27.36 -30.57 -24.35
N THR A 168 27.63 -29.57 -25.19
CA THR A 168 26.59 -28.88 -25.96
C THR A 168 25.92 -29.77 -27.00
N THR A 169 26.69 -30.62 -27.68
CA THR A 169 26.18 -31.55 -28.72
C THR A 169 27.09 -32.77 -28.82
N TRP A 170 26.59 -33.86 -29.37
CA TRP A 170 27.43 -35.00 -29.75
C TRP A 170 27.57 -35.14 -31.28
N PRO A 171 28.78 -35.04 -31.87
CA PRO A 171 30.06 -34.70 -31.25
C PRO A 171 30.16 -33.20 -30.91
N SER A 172 30.97 -32.85 -29.92
CA SER A 172 31.30 -31.46 -29.60
C SER A 172 32.75 -31.14 -29.91
N VAL A 173 33.02 -29.88 -30.24
CA VAL A 173 34.37 -29.38 -30.52
C VAL A 173 34.72 -28.35 -29.45
N LEU A 174 35.87 -28.55 -28.81
CA LEU A 174 36.49 -27.58 -27.90
C LEU A 174 37.87 -27.25 -28.48
N SER A 175 37.94 -26.18 -29.26
CA SER A 175 39.19 -25.79 -29.93
C SER A 175 40.09 -24.97 -29.01
N SER A 176 41.41 -25.05 -29.18
CA SER A 176 42.37 -24.23 -28.43
C SER A 176 42.28 -22.72 -28.71
N GLN A 177 41.50 -22.31 -29.72
CA GLN A 177 41.17 -20.90 -29.97
C GLN A 177 39.95 -20.43 -29.18
N ALA A 178 39.09 -21.36 -28.73
CA ALA A 178 37.84 -21.07 -28.05
C ALA A 178 37.97 -21.11 -26.52
N ILE A 179 39.09 -21.60 -25.99
CA ILE A 179 39.33 -21.73 -24.56
C ILE A 179 40.78 -21.38 -24.24
N THR A 180 40.98 -20.60 -23.18
CA THR A 180 42.30 -20.17 -22.70
C THR A 180 42.33 -20.19 -21.18
N GLY A 181 43.43 -20.66 -20.60
CA GLY A 181 43.75 -20.63 -19.17
C GLY A 181 45.20 -21.04 -18.98
N ASN A 182 45.55 -21.63 -17.84
CA ASN A 182 46.91 -22.13 -17.58
C ASN A 182 47.23 -23.47 -18.29
N GLY A 183 46.21 -24.19 -18.73
CA GLY A 183 46.25 -25.49 -19.37
C GLY A 183 46.16 -25.48 -20.89
N GLU A 184 45.88 -26.65 -21.45
CA GLU A 184 45.82 -26.89 -22.88
C GLU A 184 44.63 -27.80 -23.26
N VAL A 185 44.26 -27.77 -24.54
CA VAL A 185 43.24 -28.67 -25.09
C VAL A 185 43.88 -29.98 -25.56
N TYR A 186 43.37 -31.09 -25.05
CA TYR A 186 43.77 -32.45 -25.40
C TYR A 186 42.65 -33.19 -26.15
N LEU A 187 43.05 -34.21 -26.91
CA LEU A 187 42.13 -35.12 -27.60
C LEU A 187 42.07 -36.45 -26.86
N ASN A 188 40.92 -36.79 -26.30
CA ASN A 188 40.64 -38.15 -25.86
C ASN A 188 40.35 -39.01 -27.10
N LYS A 189 41.30 -39.87 -27.45
CA LYS A 189 41.22 -40.73 -28.64
C LYS A 189 40.22 -41.88 -28.51
N GLN A 190 39.83 -42.24 -27.28
CA GLN A 190 38.89 -43.35 -27.05
C GLN A 190 37.47 -42.95 -27.43
N ILE A 191 37.06 -41.74 -27.06
CA ILE A 191 35.73 -41.19 -27.34
C ILE A 191 35.74 -40.12 -28.44
N ASN A 192 36.91 -39.85 -29.03
CA ASN A 192 37.12 -38.83 -30.07
C ASN A 192 36.53 -37.46 -29.69
N SER A 193 36.77 -37.04 -28.45
CA SER A 193 36.29 -35.78 -27.87
C SER A 193 37.45 -34.95 -27.33
N GLN A 194 37.30 -33.63 -27.36
CA GLN A 194 38.30 -32.68 -26.89
C GLN A 194 37.94 -32.18 -25.49
N TYR A 195 38.96 -32.00 -24.66
CA TYR A 195 38.81 -31.46 -23.32
C TYR A 195 39.98 -30.53 -23.00
N TYR A 196 39.72 -29.51 -22.19
CA TYR A 196 40.76 -28.69 -21.60
C TYR A 196 41.26 -29.36 -20.32
N TYR A 197 42.56 -29.27 -20.03
CA TYR A 197 43.16 -29.79 -18.81
C TYR A 197 44.30 -28.90 -18.34
N TYR A 198 44.33 -28.66 -17.04
CA TYR A 198 45.46 -28.10 -16.32
C TYR A 198 45.68 -28.86 -15.01
N GLY A 199 46.94 -29.01 -14.61
CA GLY A 199 47.30 -29.67 -13.36
C GLY A 199 48.44 -28.96 -12.66
N THR A 200 48.30 -28.79 -11.34
CA THR A 200 49.34 -28.20 -10.50
C THR A 200 50.51 -29.18 -10.33
N PRO A 201 51.70 -28.68 -9.93
CA PRO A 201 52.76 -29.55 -9.46
C PRO A 201 52.32 -30.46 -8.29
N PHE A 202 52.98 -31.59 -8.15
CA PHE A 202 52.80 -32.48 -7.00
C PHE A 202 53.29 -31.84 -5.71
N ASN A 203 52.55 -32.08 -4.64
CA ASN A 203 52.85 -31.68 -3.27
C ASN A 203 52.65 -32.88 -2.34
N THR A 204 53.20 -32.81 -1.14
CA THR A 204 52.97 -33.82 -0.11
C THR A 204 51.80 -33.42 0.79
N TYR A 205 50.98 -34.38 1.23
CA TYR A 205 49.91 -34.15 2.21
C TYR A 205 50.19 -34.90 3.52
N THR A 206 49.45 -34.51 4.57
CA THR A 206 49.38 -35.24 5.85
C THR A 206 47.93 -35.36 6.26
N LEU A 207 47.55 -36.49 6.87
CA LEU A 207 46.19 -36.72 7.35
C LEU A 207 46.06 -36.41 8.86
N PRO A 208 44.91 -35.88 9.32
CA PRO A 208 43.75 -35.51 8.52
C PRO A 208 44.01 -34.29 7.63
N MET A 209 43.48 -34.35 6.40
CA MET A 209 43.53 -33.28 5.42
C MET A 209 42.11 -32.79 5.17
N SER A 210 41.84 -31.52 5.46
CA SER A 210 40.52 -30.92 5.25
C SER A 210 40.58 -29.61 4.48
N GLY A 211 39.48 -29.31 3.81
CA GLY A 211 39.42 -28.18 2.90
C GLY A 211 38.17 -28.14 2.04
N TYR A 212 38.28 -27.35 0.99
CA TYR A 212 37.23 -27.13 0.01
C TYR A 212 37.79 -27.20 -1.40
N LEU A 213 37.04 -27.81 -2.32
CA LEU A 213 37.16 -27.58 -3.76
C LEU A 213 36.08 -26.58 -4.15
N ILE A 214 36.43 -25.55 -4.91
CA ILE A 214 35.52 -24.43 -5.20
C ILE A 214 35.60 -24.10 -6.69
N MET A 215 34.46 -23.87 -7.32
CA MET A 215 34.39 -23.41 -8.71
C MET A 215 33.45 -22.22 -8.83
N ARG A 216 33.77 -21.28 -9.73
CA ARG A 216 32.92 -20.11 -10.05
C ARG A 216 32.70 -20.02 -11.54
N ALA A 217 31.48 -19.68 -11.96
CA ALA A 217 31.13 -19.45 -13.35
C ALA A 217 30.38 -18.13 -13.49
N TYR A 218 30.83 -17.27 -14.41
CA TYR A 218 30.21 -15.98 -14.66
C TYR A 218 30.54 -15.47 -16.07
N GLN A 219 29.75 -14.51 -16.53
CA GLN A 219 29.95 -13.87 -17.83
C GLN A 219 30.83 -12.62 -17.68
N VAL A 220 31.82 -12.47 -18.56
CA VAL A 220 32.63 -11.24 -18.69
C VAL A 220 32.87 -10.93 -20.17
N ASP A 221 32.58 -9.69 -20.60
CA ASP A 221 32.88 -9.18 -21.95
C ASP A 221 32.49 -10.13 -23.12
N GLY A 222 31.28 -10.68 -23.09
CA GLY A 222 30.78 -11.63 -24.09
C GLY A 222 31.39 -13.04 -24.04
N SER A 223 32.17 -13.38 -23.02
CA SER A 223 32.78 -14.68 -22.79
C SER A 223 32.34 -15.30 -21.46
N VAL A 224 32.62 -16.59 -21.28
CA VAL A 224 32.48 -17.30 -20.00
C VAL A 224 33.81 -17.22 -19.26
N GLN A 225 33.77 -16.96 -17.96
CA GLN A 225 34.87 -17.21 -17.04
C GLN A 225 34.50 -18.37 -16.12
N ILE A 226 35.43 -19.30 -15.95
CA ILE A 226 35.34 -20.41 -15.01
C ILE A 226 36.63 -20.40 -14.17
N ASP A 227 36.48 -20.11 -12.88
CA ASP A 227 37.60 -20.08 -11.94
C ASP A 227 37.63 -21.38 -11.14
N PHE A 228 38.79 -22.03 -11.07
CA PHE A 228 39.02 -23.24 -10.29
C PHE A 228 39.89 -22.92 -9.08
N GLY A 229 39.41 -23.29 -7.90
CA GLY A 229 40.06 -22.98 -6.64
C GLY A 229 39.98 -24.10 -5.63
N TYR A 230 40.85 -24.03 -4.63
CA TYR A 230 40.81 -24.91 -3.48
C TYR A 230 41.25 -24.18 -2.23
N GLU A 231 40.79 -24.63 -1.07
CA GLU A 231 41.30 -24.21 0.23
C GLU A 231 41.76 -25.43 1.02
N LEU A 232 42.97 -25.37 1.58
CA LEU A 232 43.49 -26.39 2.51
C LEU A 232 43.78 -25.72 3.85
N GLY A 233 43.14 -26.20 4.91
CA GLY A 233 43.24 -25.58 6.24
C GLY A 233 42.56 -24.21 6.31
N SER A 234 43.26 -23.18 6.80
CA SER A 234 42.70 -21.84 7.11
C SER A 234 43.34 -20.70 6.31
N SER A 235 43.97 -21.02 5.17
CA SER A 235 44.83 -20.09 4.44
C SER A 235 44.09 -19.27 3.38
N GLY A 236 42.77 -19.46 3.25
CA GLY A 236 41.97 -18.89 2.17
C GLY A 236 42.11 -19.66 0.86
N VAL A 237 41.30 -19.28 -0.12
CA VAL A 237 41.20 -19.95 -1.42
C VAL A 237 42.42 -19.63 -2.30
N VAL A 238 43.02 -20.68 -2.85
CA VAL A 238 44.01 -20.63 -3.92
C VAL A 238 43.30 -20.86 -5.25
N TRP A 239 43.17 -19.81 -6.05
CA TRP A 239 42.69 -19.91 -7.45
C TRP A 239 43.86 -20.30 -8.34
N TYR A 240 43.83 -21.52 -8.87
CA TYR A 240 44.96 -22.10 -9.61
C TYR A 240 44.76 -22.07 -11.12
N ASP A 241 43.52 -21.92 -11.59
CA ASP A 241 43.23 -21.68 -13.00
C ASP A 241 42.05 -20.73 -13.19
N HIS A 242 42.16 -19.87 -14.20
CA HIS A 242 41.19 -18.87 -14.62
C HIS A 242 40.91 -19.11 -16.09
N VAL A 243 39.85 -19.87 -16.38
CA VAL A 243 39.57 -20.36 -17.72
C VAL A 243 38.54 -19.45 -18.40
N THR A 244 38.94 -18.85 -19.52
CA THR A 244 38.05 -18.10 -20.39
C THR A 244 37.59 -18.97 -21.55
N ILE A 245 36.29 -19.09 -21.76
CA ILE A 245 35.70 -19.71 -22.96
C ILE A 245 35.05 -18.62 -23.80
N THR A 246 35.39 -18.56 -25.09
CA THR A 246 34.81 -17.65 -26.08
C THR A 246 34.00 -18.45 -27.11
N PRO A 247 32.68 -18.59 -26.89
CA PRO A 247 31.77 -19.21 -27.85
C PRO A 247 31.70 -18.48 -29.20
N TYR A 248 30.98 -19.10 -30.13
CA TYR A 248 30.75 -18.55 -31.48
C TYR A 248 29.80 -17.34 -31.49
N GLU A 249 29.02 -17.13 -30.42
CA GLU A 249 28.19 -15.94 -30.20
C GLU A 249 28.51 -15.33 -28.83
N PRO A 250 28.28 -14.02 -28.63
CA PRO A 250 28.48 -13.39 -27.34
C PRO A 250 27.65 -14.06 -26.23
N VAL A 251 28.30 -14.33 -25.11
CA VAL A 251 27.67 -14.83 -23.89
C VAL A 251 26.92 -13.69 -23.20
N VAL A 252 25.65 -13.93 -22.86
CA VAL A 252 24.82 -13.02 -22.07
C VAL A 252 24.70 -13.43 -20.61
N ASN A 253 24.91 -14.72 -20.31
CA ASN A 253 24.89 -15.24 -18.95
C ASN A 253 25.69 -16.56 -18.87
N ALA A 254 26.30 -16.84 -17.72
CA ALA A 254 26.96 -18.11 -17.44
C ALA A 254 26.85 -18.44 -15.95
N TYR A 255 26.51 -19.68 -15.64
CA TYR A 255 26.21 -20.13 -14.27
C TYR A 255 26.32 -21.66 -14.18
N PHE A 256 26.46 -22.21 -12.97
CA PHE A 256 26.28 -23.64 -12.71
C PHE A 256 24.80 -23.99 -12.62
N GLU A 257 24.40 -25.10 -13.20
CA GLU A 257 23.05 -25.66 -13.06
C GLU A 257 23.12 -27.10 -12.56
N ALA A 258 22.53 -27.35 -11.39
CA ALA A 258 22.25 -28.70 -10.89
C ALA A 258 20.76 -29.00 -11.05
N ASN A 259 20.40 -30.03 -11.81
CA ASN A 259 19.04 -30.31 -12.27
C ASN A 259 18.87 -31.80 -12.60
N ALA A 260 17.68 -32.35 -12.36
CA ALA A 260 17.27 -33.68 -12.79
C ALA A 260 17.13 -33.82 -14.32
N GLN A 261 17.21 -32.72 -15.09
CA GLN A 261 17.23 -32.75 -16.56
C GLN A 261 18.59 -33.14 -17.14
N LEU A 262 18.58 -33.57 -18.41
CA LEU A 262 19.79 -33.81 -19.19
C LEU A 262 20.16 -32.55 -20.00
N ALA A 263 21.46 -32.38 -20.22
CA ALA A 263 22.01 -31.48 -21.21
C ALA A 263 21.60 -31.89 -22.64
N SER A 264 21.95 -31.04 -23.61
CA SER A 264 21.59 -31.25 -25.02
C SER A 264 22.23 -32.49 -25.65
N ASP A 265 23.34 -32.98 -25.11
CA ASP A 265 23.98 -34.24 -25.50
C ASP A 265 23.51 -35.45 -24.67
N GLU A 266 22.41 -35.30 -23.93
CA GLU A 266 21.81 -36.31 -23.06
C GLU A 266 22.64 -36.65 -21.81
N THR A 267 23.63 -35.83 -21.45
CA THR A 267 24.38 -36.01 -20.19
C THR A 267 23.69 -35.38 -18.98
N PRO A 268 23.88 -35.91 -17.75
CA PRO A 268 23.23 -35.36 -16.56
C PRO A 268 23.70 -33.95 -16.20
N LEU A 269 22.77 -33.10 -15.72
CA LEU A 269 23.08 -31.79 -15.14
C LEU A 269 23.29 -31.91 -13.63
N ASP A 270 24.17 -32.81 -13.17
CA ASP A 270 24.45 -32.98 -11.74
C ASP A 270 25.53 -32.04 -11.21
N ALA A 271 25.55 -31.96 -9.87
CA ALA A 271 26.74 -31.61 -9.13
C ALA A 271 27.11 -32.80 -8.22
N GLU A 272 28.37 -33.18 -8.20
CA GLU A 272 28.86 -34.32 -7.42
C GLU A 272 30.21 -34.03 -6.76
N LEU A 273 30.41 -34.60 -5.57
CA LEU A 273 31.68 -34.68 -4.86
C LEU A 273 31.93 -36.15 -4.53
N VAL A 274 32.75 -36.82 -5.34
CA VAL A 274 32.88 -38.28 -5.32
C VAL A 274 34.32 -38.75 -5.29
N PHE A 275 34.55 -39.87 -4.59
CA PHE A 275 35.78 -40.64 -4.68
C PHE A 275 35.71 -41.63 -5.84
N ALA A 276 36.79 -41.71 -6.60
CA ALA A 276 36.92 -42.61 -7.74
C ALA A 276 38.40 -42.99 -7.99
N GLY A 277 38.66 -43.72 -9.08
CA GLY A 277 40.01 -43.94 -9.60
C GLY A 277 40.75 -42.64 -9.94
N TYR A 278 42.05 -42.72 -10.17
CA TYR A 278 42.91 -41.55 -10.35
C TYR A 278 42.60 -40.73 -11.59
N ALA A 279 42.47 -41.38 -12.76
CA ALA A 279 42.14 -40.77 -14.06
C ALA A 279 41.92 -41.87 -15.13
N ASN A 280 41.64 -41.47 -16.37
CA ASN A 280 41.58 -42.35 -17.56
C ASN A 280 40.56 -43.48 -17.46
N SER A 281 39.40 -43.22 -16.82
CA SER A 281 38.35 -44.23 -16.57
C SER A 281 38.84 -45.43 -15.74
N GLU A 282 39.88 -45.20 -14.92
CA GLU A 282 40.38 -46.19 -13.97
C GLU A 282 39.35 -46.46 -12.86
N TRP A 283 39.32 -47.71 -12.40
CA TRP A 283 38.71 -48.06 -11.14
C TRP A 283 39.79 -48.24 -10.06
N THR A 284 39.50 -47.92 -8.80
CA THR A 284 40.42 -48.19 -7.69
C THR A 284 39.71 -48.89 -6.53
N ASN A 285 40.46 -49.65 -5.73
CA ASN A 285 39.96 -50.23 -4.49
C ASN A 285 40.54 -49.47 -3.30
N PHE A 286 39.67 -48.87 -2.48
CA PHE A 286 40.10 -48.24 -1.22
C PHE A 286 40.35 -49.31 -0.16
N THR A 287 41.61 -49.58 0.12
CA THR A 287 42.02 -50.50 1.20
C THR A 287 41.90 -49.85 2.58
N SER A 288 41.87 -48.50 2.62
CA SER A 288 41.50 -47.71 3.78
C SER A 288 40.90 -46.38 3.30
N LEU A 289 39.72 -46.01 3.81
CA LEU A 289 39.14 -44.68 3.63
C LEU A 289 38.42 -44.28 4.92
N SER A 290 38.61 -43.04 5.35
CA SER A 290 37.79 -42.39 6.37
C SER A 290 37.67 -40.93 5.96
N ALA A 291 36.49 -40.52 5.51
CA ALA A 291 36.27 -39.16 5.03
C ALA A 291 34.89 -38.60 5.41
N GLU A 292 34.80 -37.29 5.55
CA GLU A 292 33.55 -36.54 5.64
C GLU A 292 33.43 -35.61 4.43
N LEU A 293 32.25 -35.56 3.82
CA LEU A 293 31.96 -34.77 2.61
C LEU A 293 30.71 -33.91 2.80
N GLY A 294 30.71 -32.75 2.14
CA GLY A 294 29.53 -31.89 1.98
C GLY A 294 29.55 -31.20 0.62
N LEU A 295 28.38 -31.03 0.00
CA LEU A 295 28.24 -30.39 -1.31
C LEU A 295 27.29 -29.21 -1.22
N TYR A 296 27.76 -28.05 -1.69
CA TYR A 296 27.10 -26.77 -1.46
C TYR A 296 27.02 -25.92 -2.73
N TYR A 297 26.02 -25.03 -2.75
CA TYR A 297 25.86 -23.99 -3.75
C TYR A 297 25.76 -22.61 -3.08
N TRP A 298 26.22 -21.56 -3.76
CA TRP A 298 26.10 -20.19 -3.26
C TRP A 298 24.75 -19.58 -3.64
N ASN A 299 23.97 -19.13 -2.66
CA ASN A 299 22.66 -18.51 -2.92
C ASN A 299 22.70 -16.98 -3.08
N GLY A 300 23.89 -16.39 -3.11
CA GLY A 300 24.09 -14.93 -3.09
C GLY A 300 24.42 -14.35 -1.72
N SER A 301 24.19 -15.09 -0.63
CA SER A 301 24.40 -14.64 0.76
C SER A 301 25.04 -15.68 1.69
N ALA A 302 24.81 -16.96 1.43
CA ALA A 302 25.34 -18.07 2.19
C ALA A 302 25.51 -19.31 1.30
N TRP A 303 26.39 -20.20 1.75
CA TRP A 303 26.50 -21.57 1.22
C TRP A 303 25.36 -22.41 1.77
N LEU A 304 24.59 -23.02 0.87
CA LEU A 304 23.49 -23.91 1.20
C LEU A 304 23.77 -25.32 0.67
N PRO A 305 23.38 -26.39 1.39
CA PRO A 305 23.55 -27.75 0.90
C PRO A 305 22.69 -27.97 -0.34
N LEU A 306 23.23 -28.72 -1.30
CA LEU A 306 22.45 -29.19 -2.42
C LEU A 306 21.40 -30.24 -1.96
N PRO A 307 20.21 -30.33 -2.59
CA PRO A 307 19.17 -31.27 -2.22
C PRO A 307 19.17 -32.54 -3.10
N SER A 308 18.38 -33.54 -2.69
CA SER A 308 18.18 -34.78 -3.45
C SER A 308 19.48 -35.56 -3.68
N ASP A 309 20.14 -35.92 -2.59
CA ASP A 309 21.49 -36.48 -2.62
C ASP A 309 21.50 -38.01 -2.61
N TYR A 310 22.35 -38.56 -3.47
CA TYR A 310 22.68 -39.98 -3.61
C TYR A 310 24.12 -40.23 -3.19
N ASP A 311 24.42 -41.46 -2.76
CA ASP A 311 25.76 -41.87 -2.38
C ASP A 311 26.67 -42.30 -3.55
N PHE A 312 26.22 -42.10 -4.79
CA PHE A 312 26.92 -42.52 -6.00
C PHE A 312 26.69 -41.60 -7.21
N GLY A 313 27.72 -41.47 -8.04
CA GLY A 313 27.69 -40.74 -9.31
C GLY A 313 27.34 -41.61 -10.52
N VAL A 314 27.03 -40.97 -11.66
CA VAL A 314 26.71 -41.66 -12.93
C VAL A 314 27.51 -41.20 -14.14
N HIS A 315 28.27 -40.11 -14.06
CA HIS A 315 28.89 -39.52 -15.26
C HIS A 315 30.42 -39.26 -15.16
N THR A 316 31.06 -39.67 -14.07
CA THR A 316 32.48 -39.43 -13.79
C THR A 316 33.47 -40.27 -14.63
N ALA A 317 33.03 -41.37 -15.25
CA ALA A 317 33.85 -42.37 -15.96
C ALA A 317 34.84 -43.18 -15.08
N GLU A 318 35.56 -42.58 -14.14
CA GLU A 318 36.31 -43.32 -13.10
C GLU A 318 35.37 -43.93 -12.05
N SER A 319 35.84 -44.95 -11.32
CA SER A 319 35.03 -45.56 -10.26
C SER A 319 35.83 -46.05 -9.05
N ALA A 320 35.15 -46.23 -7.93
CA ALA A 320 35.63 -46.89 -6.73
C ALA A 320 34.95 -48.26 -6.60
N PHE A 321 35.70 -49.28 -6.22
CA PHE A 321 35.13 -50.60 -5.91
C PHE A 321 34.10 -50.46 -4.78
N THR A 322 32.94 -51.15 -4.88
CA THR A 322 31.81 -51.00 -3.95
C THR A 322 32.03 -51.69 -2.59
N ASP A 323 33.11 -51.32 -1.90
CA ASP A 323 33.45 -51.70 -0.52
C ASP A 323 33.73 -50.43 0.31
N VAL A 324 32.90 -49.40 0.09
CA VAL A 324 32.91 -48.12 0.80
C VAL A 324 31.54 -47.90 1.42
N ASN A 325 31.43 -47.96 2.74
CA ASN A 325 30.19 -47.66 3.45
C ASN A 325 29.98 -46.15 3.55
N VAL A 326 28.76 -45.68 3.23
CA VAL A 326 28.34 -44.28 3.30
C VAL A 326 27.20 -44.12 4.30
N THR A 327 27.34 -43.17 5.21
CA THR A 327 26.29 -42.80 6.18
C THR A 327 26.15 -41.28 6.25
N VAL A 328 25.00 -40.77 6.72
CA VAL A 328 24.78 -39.31 6.80
C VAL A 328 24.42 -38.85 8.22
N PRO A 329 25.36 -38.89 9.19
CA PRO A 329 25.14 -38.29 10.50
C PRO A 329 25.14 -36.76 10.40
N ASN A 330 24.11 -36.11 10.97
CA ASN A 330 24.01 -34.65 11.06
C ASN A 330 24.13 -33.88 9.72
N GLY A 331 23.79 -34.52 8.60
CA GLY A 331 23.80 -33.88 7.27
C GLY A 331 25.15 -33.88 6.55
N LEU A 332 26.19 -34.53 7.09
CA LEU A 332 27.47 -34.75 6.40
C LEU A 332 27.57 -36.20 5.95
N PHE A 333 28.13 -36.43 4.76
CA PHE A 333 28.35 -37.78 4.25
C PHE A 333 29.65 -38.32 4.82
N VAL A 334 29.56 -39.39 5.60
CA VAL A 334 30.71 -40.06 6.22
C VAL A 334 30.97 -41.36 5.48
N LEU A 335 32.14 -41.43 4.87
CA LEU A 335 32.62 -42.56 4.07
C LEU A 335 33.66 -43.35 4.85
N SER A 336 33.53 -44.68 4.82
CA SER A 336 34.50 -45.59 5.44
C SER A 336 34.75 -46.82 4.57
N ALA A 337 36.03 -47.16 4.36
CA ALA A 337 36.44 -48.36 3.64
C ALA A 337 37.52 -49.13 4.42
N PRO A 338 37.49 -50.48 4.39
CA PRO A 338 36.47 -51.32 3.74
C PRO A 338 35.14 -51.31 4.49
N GLY A 339 34.03 -51.46 3.77
CA GLY A 339 32.68 -51.49 4.34
C GLY A 339 31.59 -51.77 3.29
N PRO A 340 30.47 -52.40 3.69
CA PRO A 340 29.43 -52.74 2.73
C PRO A 340 28.85 -51.48 2.08
N PHE A 341 28.72 -51.49 0.76
CA PHE A 341 28.07 -50.43 0.01
C PHE A 341 26.74 -50.93 -0.58
N THR A 342 25.69 -50.14 -0.44
CA THR A 342 24.41 -50.36 -1.12
C THR A 342 23.96 -49.01 -1.65
N PRO A 343 24.07 -48.77 -2.96
CA PRO A 343 23.74 -47.47 -3.54
C PRO A 343 22.33 -47.05 -3.15
N SER A 344 22.18 -45.84 -2.65
CA SER A 344 20.93 -45.40 -2.04
C SER A 344 20.72 -43.90 -2.11
N PHE A 345 19.46 -43.52 -1.96
CA PHE A 345 19.05 -42.15 -1.75
C PHE A 345 19.16 -41.83 -0.26
N LEU A 346 20.00 -40.86 0.11
CA LEU A 346 20.37 -40.64 1.52
C LEU A 346 19.80 -39.37 2.14
N VAL A 347 19.56 -38.31 1.36
CA VAL A 347 19.06 -37.03 1.90
C VAL A 347 17.94 -36.43 1.03
N TYR A 348 16.78 -36.19 1.65
CA TYR A 348 15.67 -35.44 1.06
C TYR A 348 15.47 -34.12 1.81
N LEU A 349 15.82 -33.01 1.17
CA LEU A 349 15.32 -31.69 1.56
C LEU A 349 14.00 -31.45 0.79
N PRO A 350 12.84 -31.36 1.46
CA PRO A 350 11.56 -31.23 0.78
C PRO A 350 11.51 -29.93 -0.01
N GLN A 351 11.20 -30.00 -1.30
CA GLN A 351 10.93 -28.81 -2.12
C GLN A 351 9.42 -28.58 -2.23
N TYR A 352 9.00 -27.31 -2.20
CA TYR A 352 7.59 -26.92 -2.27
C TYR A 352 7.34 -25.92 -3.40
N LEU A 353 6.32 -26.19 -4.23
CA LEU A 353 5.94 -25.30 -5.31
C LEU A 353 5.32 -24.01 -4.74
N MET A 354 5.92 -22.90 -5.11
CA MET A 354 5.51 -21.55 -4.75
C MET A 354 5.07 -20.82 -6.01
N SER A 355 3.89 -20.21 -5.97
CA SER A 355 3.41 -19.31 -7.02
C SER A 355 3.01 -17.98 -6.40
N VAL A 356 3.48 -16.88 -6.97
CA VAL A 356 3.07 -15.52 -6.60
C VAL A 356 2.52 -14.83 -7.84
N VAL A 357 1.30 -14.31 -7.76
CA VAL A 357 0.65 -13.59 -8.86
C VAL A 357 0.23 -12.21 -8.37
N SER A 358 0.57 -11.19 -9.16
CA SER A 358 0.20 -9.80 -8.90
C SER A 358 -0.22 -9.12 -10.20
N PRO A 359 -1.30 -8.32 -10.22
CA PRO A 359 -1.70 -7.55 -11.40
C PRO A 359 -0.76 -6.38 -11.71
N ILE A 360 0.08 -5.97 -10.76
CA ILE A 360 1.07 -4.89 -10.87
C ILE A 360 2.46 -5.48 -10.52
N PRO A 361 3.56 -5.09 -11.21
CA PRO A 361 4.88 -5.61 -10.90
C PRO A 361 5.28 -5.44 -9.43
N ILE A 362 5.83 -6.49 -8.84
CA ILE A 362 6.34 -6.56 -7.46
C ILE A 362 7.74 -7.18 -7.45
N LEU A 363 8.48 -7.05 -6.36
CA LEU A 363 9.76 -7.73 -6.18
C LEU A 363 9.54 -9.08 -5.48
N VAL A 364 9.88 -10.17 -6.14
CA VAL A 364 9.94 -11.50 -5.51
C VAL A 364 11.40 -11.96 -5.50
N ASN A 365 11.98 -12.13 -4.30
CA ASN A 365 13.42 -12.39 -4.11
C ASN A 365 14.31 -11.39 -4.87
N GLY A 366 13.90 -10.12 -4.88
CA GLY A 366 14.63 -9.02 -5.55
C GLY A 366 14.39 -8.92 -7.07
N VAL A 367 13.60 -9.80 -7.66
CA VAL A 367 13.27 -9.78 -9.10
C VAL A 367 11.91 -9.13 -9.32
N GLU A 368 11.85 -8.10 -10.17
CA GLU A 368 10.60 -7.44 -10.54
C GLU A 368 9.75 -8.33 -11.47
N THR A 369 8.54 -8.69 -11.07
CA THR A 369 7.65 -9.58 -11.83
C THR A 369 6.17 -9.43 -11.46
N THR A 370 5.26 -9.82 -12.37
CA THR A 370 3.82 -9.98 -12.13
C THR A 370 3.40 -11.44 -11.90
N ASN A 371 4.28 -12.40 -12.23
CA ASN A 371 4.07 -13.82 -12.01
C ASN A 371 5.41 -14.49 -11.69
N TYR A 372 5.47 -15.16 -10.55
CA TYR A 372 6.60 -15.93 -10.08
C TYR A 372 6.16 -17.36 -9.81
N THR A 373 6.89 -18.35 -10.31
CA THR A 373 6.67 -19.77 -9.97
C THR A 373 8.00 -20.47 -9.81
N ALA A 374 8.24 -21.07 -8.65
CA ALA A 374 9.47 -21.82 -8.36
C ALA A 374 9.22 -22.91 -7.32
N TRP A 375 9.98 -24.00 -7.36
CA TRP A 375 10.07 -24.94 -6.26
C TRP A 375 11.18 -24.48 -5.32
N LEU A 376 10.83 -24.18 -4.07
CA LEU A 376 11.79 -23.68 -3.08
C LEU A 376 12.05 -24.74 -2.01
N ILE A 377 13.24 -24.74 -1.43
CA ILE A 377 13.61 -25.72 -0.41
C ILE A 377 12.87 -25.41 0.89
N GLY A 378 12.34 -26.43 1.55
CA GLY A 378 11.67 -26.34 2.83
C GLY A 378 12.59 -25.73 3.89
N GLY A 379 12.15 -24.66 4.53
CA GLY A 379 12.90 -23.87 5.49
C GLY A 379 13.46 -22.56 4.91
N GLU A 380 13.55 -22.42 3.58
CA GLU A 380 13.96 -21.16 2.94
C GLU A 380 12.93 -20.05 3.15
N SER A 381 13.36 -18.81 2.92
CA SER A 381 12.49 -17.65 2.95
C SER A 381 12.21 -17.15 1.55
N LEU A 382 10.92 -17.04 1.21
CA LEU A 382 10.44 -16.28 0.06
C LEU A 382 10.21 -14.83 0.50
N THR A 383 10.96 -13.90 -0.08
CA THR A 383 10.77 -12.47 0.17
C THR A 383 9.88 -11.86 -0.92
N ILE A 384 8.83 -11.18 -0.48
CA ILE A 384 7.93 -10.41 -1.34
C ILE A 384 8.05 -8.97 -0.89
N GLY A 385 8.67 -8.16 -1.73
CA GLY A 385 8.84 -6.73 -1.51
C GLY A 385 8.02 -5.93 -2.50
N ASP A 386 7.39 -4.87 -2.02
CA ASP A 386 6.67 -3.96 -2.88
C ASP A 386 6.63 -2.54 -2.32
N HIS A 387 6.32 -1.59 -3.18
CA HIS A 387 6.18 -0.19 -2.85
C HIS A 387 4.81 0.30 -3.25
N VAL A 388 4.23 1.16 -2.41
CA VAL A 388 2.99 1.86 -2.70
C VAL A 388 3.16 2.63 -4.02
N LEU A 389 2.37 2.28 -5.04
CA LEU A 389 2.42 2.92 -6.36
C LEU A 389 1.56 4.19 -6.34
N VAL A 390 2.21 5.35 -6.32
CA VAL A 390 1.54 6.66 -6.37
C VAL A 390 1.64 7.24 -7.78
N LEU A 391 0.49 7.43 -8.42
CA LEU A 391 0.38 8.04 -9.73
C LEU A 391 0.26 9.58 -9.61
N SER A 392 0.74 10.29 -10.63
CA SER A 392 0.71 11.77 -10.67
C SER A 392 -0.70 12.36 -10.69
N ASN A 393 -1.71 11.57 -11.09
CA ASN A 393 -3.11 11.98 -11.08
C ASN A 393 -3.75 11.96 -9.68
N GLY A 394 -3.03 11.57 -8.63
CA GLY A 394 -3.57 11.47 -7.28
C GLY A 394 -4.31 10.15 -7.00
N THR A 395 -3.96 9.08 -7.72
CA THR A 395 -4.36 7.70 -7.42
C THR A 395 -3.18 6.97 -6.78
N MET A 396 -3.45 6.13 -5.79
CA MET A 396 -2.46 5.31 -5.09
C MET A 396 -2.94 3.86 -5.03
N PHE A 397 -2.06 2.92 -5.36
CA PHE A 397 -2.32 1.49 -5.18
C PHE A 397 -1.48 0.98 -4.01
N VAL A 398 -2.13 0.29 -3.08
CA VAL A 398 -1.48 -0.32 -1.90
C VAL A 398 -1.66 -1.83 -2.01
N PRO A 399 -0.57 -2.61 -1.97
CA PRO A 399 -0.66 -4.07 -2.06
C PRO A 399 -1.17 -4.67 -0.75
N SER A 400 -1.83 -5.83 -0.82
CA SER A 400 -2.25 -6.61 0.34
C SER A 400 -1.07 -7.14 1.17
N ILE A 401 0.11 -7.24 0.55
CA ILE A 401 1.39 -7.66 1.14
C ILE A 401 2.46 -6.65 0.68
N GLY A 402 3.00 -5.86 1.60
CA GLY A 402 3.90 -4.75 1.26
C GLY A 402 5.40 -4.99 1.47
N ASN A 403 5.77 -5.92 2.36
CA ASN A 403 7.16 -6.36 2.60
C ASN A 403 7.10 -7.53 3.58
N GLU A 404 7.00 -8.75 3.06
CA GLU A 404 6.92 -9.95 3.87
C GLU A 404 7.99 -10.97 3.49
N SER A 405 8.35 -11.76 4.50
CA SER A 405 9.29 -12.86 4.40
C SER A 405 8.54 -14.10 4.87
N ILE A 406 8.28 -15.00 3.93
CA ILE A 406 7.43 -16.18 4.14
C ILE A 406 8.34 -17.39 4.20
N VAL A 407 8.28 -18.16 5.29
CA VAL A 407 9.01 -19.43 5.40
C VAL A 407 8.33 -20.49 4.55
N VAL A 408 9.08 -21.08 3.63
CA VAL A 408 8.62 -22.16 2.74
C VAL A 408 8.52 -23.44 3.55
N ASN A 409 7.31 -23.92 3.81
CA ASN A 409 7.09 -25.17 4.56
C ASN A 409 6.00 -26.07 3.96
N LYS A 410 5.38 -25.63 2.87
CA LYS A 410 4.34 -26.32 2.10
C LYS A 410 4.17 -25.60 0.77
N PRO A 411 3.50 -26.22 -0.23
CA PRO A 411 3.17 -25.51 -1.46
C PRO A 411 2.22 -24.34 -1.18
N MET A 412 2.44 -23.19 -1.81
CA MET A 412 1.61 -22.00 -1.62
C MET A 412 1.36 -21.27 -2.94
N ASN A 413 0.10 -20.85 -3.13
CA ASN A 413 -0.30 -19.93 -4.17
C ASN A 413 -0.67 -18.60 -3.49
N ILE A 414 0.14 -17.58 -3.72
CA ILE A 414 0.03 -16.26 -3.11
C ILE A 414 -0.50 -15.31 -4.17
N THR A 415 -1.65 -14.70 -3.91
CA THR A 415 -2.22 -13.66 -4.77
C THR A 415 -2.05 -12.31 -4.07
N ILE A 416 -1.42 -11.37 -4.75
CA ILE A 416 -1.29 -9.99 -4.27
C ILE A 416 -2.44 -9.18 -4.84
N ASP A 417 -3.35 -8.78 -3.96
CA ASP A 417 -4.44 -7.88 -4.27
C ASP A 417 -3.99 -6.45 -4.07
N TRP A 418 -4.58 -5.52 -4.82
CA TRP A 418 -4.24 -4.11 -4.76
C TRP A 418 -5.45 -3.26 -4.43
N GLU A 419 -5.34 -2.51 -3.35
CA GLU A 419 -6.35 -1.58 -2.92
C GLU A 419 -6.10 -0.20 -3.52
N THR A 420 -7.14 0.39 -4.09
CA THR A 420 -7.07 1.74 -4.67
C THR A 420 -7.42 2.79 -3.62
N TYR A 421 -6.60 3.83 -3.53
CA TYR A 421 -6.80 5.03 -2.73
C TYR A 421 -6.74 6.27 -3.62
N TYR A 422 -7.47 7.30 -3.24
CA TYR A 422 -7.49 8.58 -3.92
C TYR A 422 -7.06 9.71 -3.00
N LEU A 423 -6.31 10.65 -3.57
CA LEU A 423 -5.85 11.82 -2.87
C LEU A 423 -7.01 12.80 -2.69
N VAL A 424 -7.25 13.17 -1.45
CA VAL A 424 -8.29 14.12 -1.06
C VAL A 424 -7.61 15.35 -0.47
N ARG A 425 -7.99 16.52 -0.99
CA ARG A 425 -7.58 17.82 -0.49
C ARG A 425 -8.81 18.67 -0.18
N VAL A 426 -8.89 19.21 1.03
CA VAL A 426 -9.97 20.12 1.43
C VAL A 426 -9.34 21.38 2.03
N TYR A 427 -9.70 22.53 1.48
CA TYR A 427 -9.22 23.83 1.92
C TYR A 427 -10.37 24.68 2.45
N SER A 428 -10.17 25.35 3.57
CA SER A 428 -11.13 26.28 4.17
C SER A 428 -10.39 27.45 4.83
N THR A 429 -11.00 28.64 4.80
CA THR A 429 -10.44 29.81 5.49
C THR A 429 -10.79 29.86 6.98
N ILE A 430 -11.85 29.15 7.40
CA ILE A 430 -12.27 28.98 8.79
C ILE A 430 -12.19 27.47 9.12
N PRO A 431 -11.84 27.07 10.35
CA PRO A 431 -11.67 25.66 10.66
C PRO A 431 -12.95 24.82 10.44
N ILE A 432 -12.74 23.60 9.94
CA ILE A 432 -13.76 22.61 9.59
C ILE A 432 -13.40 21.26 10.21
N TYR A 433 -14.36 20.36 10.35
CA TYR A 433 -14.12 19.01 10.87
C TYR A 433 -14.14 17.98 9.76
N ILE A 434 -13.05 17.23 9.63
CA ILE A 434 -12.95 16.10 8.70
C ILE A 434 -13.00 14.78 9.48
N ASN A 435 -13.90 13.88 9.08
CA ASN A 435 -14.11 12.56 9.66
C ASN A 435 -14.29 12.56 11.20
N GLY A 436 -14.93 13.61 11.72
CA GLY A 436 -15.45 13.65 13.08
C GLY A 436 -14.45 13.93 14.21
N ILE A 437 -13.16 14.14 13.93
CA ILE A 437 -12.12 14.22 15.00
C ILE A 437 -11.18 15.43 14.88
N THR A 438 -10.98 16.02 13.69
CA THR A 438 -9.93 17.05 13.52
C THR A 438 -10.49 18.37 13.00
N GLU A 439 -10.33 19.43 13.79
CA GLU A 439 -10.53 20.83 13.38
C GLU A 439 -9.33 21.30 12.55
N THR A 440 -9.53 21.62 11.27
CA THR A 440 -8.44 22.05 10.37
C THR A 440 -8.92 23.05 9.33
N THR A 441 -8.02 23.87 8.78
CA THR A 441 -8.25 24.73 7.60
C THR A 441 -7.71 24.12 6.31
N ASN A 442 -6.93 23.03 6.42
CA ASN A 442 -6.38 22.32 5.27
C ASN A 442 -6.24 20.83 5.63
N TYR A 443 -6.88 19.98 4.84
CA TYR A 443 -6.77 18.53 4.93
C TYR A 443 -6.14 18.00 3.65
N THR A 444 -5.14 17.14 3.77
CA THR A 444 -4.60 16.33 2.68
C THR A 444 -4.43 14.91 3.18
N GLY A 445 -5.06 13.94 2.52
CA GLY A 445 -5.00 12.54 2.92
C GLY A 445 -5.37 11.60 1.78
N TRP A 446 -4.97 10.34 1.91
CA TRP A 446 -5.37 9.27 1.02
C TRP A 446 -6.57 8.55 1.62
N ILE A 447 -7.65 8.45 0.86
CA ILE A 447 -8.88 7.75 1.28
C ILE A 447 -9.13 6.60 0.31
N ARG A 448 -9.51 5.44 0.86
CA ARG A 448 -9.76 4.23 0.05
C ARG A 448 -10.93 4.47 -0.90
N ASN A 449 -10.83 3.93 -2.11
CA ASN A 449 -11.92 3.96 -3.09
C ASN A 449 -13.21 3.36 -2.49
N GLY A 450 -14.30 4.12 -2.56
CA GLY A 450 -15.60 3.76 -2.02
C GLY A 450 -15.82 4.15 -0.55
N GLU A 451 -14.80 4.63 0.17
CA GLU A 451 -14.98 5.15 1.53
C GLU A 451 -15.55 6.57 1.55
N ALA A 452 -16.14 6.92 2.68
CA ALA A 452 -16.78 8.21 2.89
C ALA A 452 -15.81 9.23 3.50
N LEU A 453 -15.70 10.39 2.86
CA LEU A 453 -15.18 11.61 3.45
C LEU A 453 -16.36 12.39 4.07
N THR A 454 -16.34 12.59 5.38
CA THR A 454 -17.35 13.41 6.05
C THR A 454 -16.77 14.77 6.41
N ILE A 455 -17.42 15.83 5.94
CA ILE A 455 -17.10 17.22 6.20
C ILE A 455 -18.21 17.80 7.06
N VAL A 456 -17.86 18.37 8.21
CA VAL A 456 -18.82 18.98 9.14
C VAL A 456 -18.39 20.41 9.42
N ASP A 457 -19.27 21.34 9.06
CA ASP A 457 -19.03 22.78 9.14
C ASP A 457 -20.17 23.43 9.93
N TYR A 458 -19.82 24.33 10.85
CA TYR A 458 -20.77 25.05 11.68
C TYR A 458 -20.75 26.54 11.38
N ASN A 459 -21.89 27.20 11.57
CA ASN A 459 -21.94 28.67 11.51
C ASN A 459 -20.98 29.25 12.54
N TYR A 460 -20.08 30.12 12.09
CA TYR A 460 -19.07 30.74 12.95
C TYR A 460 -19.51 32.15 13.34
N VAL A 461 -19.96 32.32 14.59
CA VAL A 461 -20.49 33.59 15.11
C VAL A 461 -19.41 34.36 15.85
N LEU A 462 -19.13 35.57 15.41
CA LEU A 462 -18.25 36.52 16.07
C LEU A 462 -19.01 37.38 17.09
N ASN A 463 -18.33 37.79 18.16
CA ASN A 463 -18.88 38.65 19.22
C ASN A 463 -19.36 40.03 18.73
N ASN A 464 -18.93 40.45 17.54
CA ASN A 464 -19.34 41.72 16.94
C ASN A 464 -20.70 41.66 16.23
N GLY A 465 -21.40 40.52 16.27
CA GLY A 465 -22.67 40.34 15.59
C GLY A 465 -22.55 39.99 14.10
N THR A 466 -21.40 39.46 13.66
CA THR A 466 -21.20 38.87 12.32
C THR A 466 -21.18 37.34 12.43
N MET A 467 -21.83 36.63 11.52
CA MET A 467 -21.83 35.18 11.42
C MET A 467 -21.36 34.77 10.05
N PHE A 468 -20.39 33.86 9.97
CA PHE A 468 -20.00 33.25 8.70
C PHE A 468 -20.75 31.92 8.53
N VAL A 469 -21.36 31.76 7.35
CA VAL A 469 -22.07 30.55 6.94
C VAL A 469 -21.26 29.88 5.83
N PRO A 470 -20.97 28.57 5.93
CA PRO A 470 -20.17 27.89 4.92
C PRO A 470 -20.96 27.69 3.61
N SER A 471 -20.24 27.59 2.48
CA SER A 471 -20.82 27.39 1.15
C SER A 471 -21.41 26.01 0.95
N MET A 472 -20.91 25.04 1.72
CA MET A 472 -21.38 23.67 1.82
C MET A 472 -21.61 23.37 3.30
N GLY A 473 -22.75 22.76 3.63
CA GLY A 473 -23.03 22.37 5.01
C GLY A 473 -22.35 21.04 5.35
N ASN A 474 -22.91 20.32 6.31
CA ASN A 474 -22.47 18.95 6.59
C ASN A 474 -22.68 18.06 5.35
N GLU A 475 -21.61 17.51 4.83
CA GLU A 475 -21.61 16.73 3.60
C GLU A 475 -20.82 15.43 3.79
N THR A 476 -21.30 14.37 3.16
CA THR A 476 -20.61 13.08 3.11
C THR A 476 -20.41 12.72 1.65
N ILE A 477 -19.15 12.59 1.25
CA ILE A 477 -18.74 12.33 -0.13
C ILE A 477 -18.17 10.92 -0.19
N VAL A 478 -18.71 10.07 -1.07
CA VAL A 478 -18.09 8.77 -1.38
C VAL A 478 -16.93 9.02 -2.34
N VAL A 479 -15.73 8.66 -1.92
CA VAL A 479 -14.50 8.93 -2.68
C VAL A 479 -14.32 7.86 -3.75
N THR A 480 -14.63 8.21 -5.00
CA THR A 480 -14.45 7.32 -6.18
C THR A 480 -13.40 7.81 -7.18
N ASN A 481 -12.85 9.01 -6.94
CA ASN A 481 -11.78 9.66 -7.71
C ASN A 481 -11.04 10.66 -6.82
N PRO A 482 -9.88 11.22 -7.24
CA PRO A 482 -9.21 12.29 -6.51
C PRO A 482 -10.14 13.48 -6.28
N VAL A 483 -10.14 14.05 -5.09
CA VAL A 483 -11.04 15.13 -4.67
C VAL A 483 -10.24 16.36 -4.25
N SER A 484 -10.63 17.54 -4.75
CA SER A 484 -10.09 18.82 -4.32
C SER A 484 -11.23 19.79 -4.08
N LEU A 485 -11.46 20.17 -2.83
CA LEU A 485 -12.58 21.02 -2.39
C LEU A 485 -12.08 22.30 -1.74
N VAL A 486 -12.84 23.37 -1.96
CA VAL A 486 -12.62 24.67 -1.32
C VAL A 486 -13.92 25.13 -0.68
N ILE A 487 -13.91 25.28 0.63
CA ILE A 487 -15.04 25.73 1.45
C ILE A 487 -14.97 27.25 1.58
N ASN A 488 -15.94 27.92 0.96
CA ASN A 488 -16.08 29.37 1.01
C ASN A 488 -17.01 29.76 2.15
N TRP A 489 -16.85 30.96 2.71
CA TRP A 489 -17.63 31.42 3.86
C TRP A 489 -18.29 32.77 3.55
N TYR A 490 -19.59 32.86 3.78
CA TYR A 490 -20.40 34.04 3.48
C TYR A 490 -20.88 34.70 4.76
N PRO A 491 -20.68 36.02 4.92
CA PRO A 491 -21.10 36.72 6.12
C PRO A 491 -22.62 36.92 6.15
N LYS A 492 -23.18 36.92 7.36
CA LYS A 492 -24.50 37.43 7.74
C LYS A 492 -24.33 38.36 8.94
N TYR A 493 -25.18 39.37 9.04
CA TYR A 493 -25.14 40.35 10.11
C TYR A 493 -26.37 40.24 11.01
N LEU A 494 -26.15 40.32 12.32
CA LEU A 494 -27.21 40.34 13.31
C LEU A 494 -27.89 41.70 13.28
N VAL A 495 -29.20 41.69 13.05
CA VAL A 495 -30.02 42.89 13.10
C VAL A 495 -31.02 42.77 14.23
N THR A 496 -31.00 43.73 15.14
CA THR A 496 -31.94 43.83 16.26
C THR A 496 -32.67 45.16 16.20
N ILE A 497 -34.00 45.12 16.05
CA ILE A 497 -34.85 46.31 16.08
C ILE A 497 -35.77 46.18 17.29
N SER A 498 -35.68 47.13 18.22
CA SER A 498 -36.50 47.16 19.43
C SER A 498 -37.40 48.38 19.44
N SER A 499 -38.62 48.21 19.93
CA SER A 499 -39.60 49.28 20.07
C SER A 499 -40.48 49.04 21.30
N ALA A 500 -40.76 50.11 22.05
CA ALA A 500 -41.68 50.04 23.19
C ALA A 500 -43.13 49.78 22.78
N LEU A 501 -43.49 50.06 21.52
CA LEU A 501 -44.81 49.81 20.93
C LEU A 501 -44.68 48.98 19.64
N PRO A 502 -45.71 48.23 19.23
CA PRO A 502 -45.64 47.41 18.03
C PRO A 502 -45.31 48.26 16.78
N ILE A 503 -44.40 47.75 15.96
CA ILE A 503 -44.00 48.29 14.66
C ILE A 503 -44.08 47.17 13.63
N SER A 504 -44.24 47.48 12.35
CA SER A 504 -44.16 46.46 11.32
C SER A 504 -42.74 46.38 10.75
N VAL A 505 -42.13 45.20 10.81
CA VAL A 505 -40.83 44.89 10.21
C VAL A 505 -41.05 43.82 9.16
N ASN A 506 -40.77 44.13 7.89
CA ASN A 506 -41.04 43.25 6.74
C ASN A 506 -42.49 42.74 6.66
N GLY A 507 -43.45 43.56 7.10
CA GLY A 507 -44.88 43.21 7.10
C GLY A 507 -45.37 42.55 8.38
N GLU A 508 -44.50 42.13 9.29
CA GLU A 508 -44.88 41.50 10.57
C GLU A 508 -44.89 42.51 11.72
N LEU A 509 -45.97 42.53 12.51
CA LEU A 509 -46.13 43.44 13.63
C LEU A 509 -45.41 42.89 14.88
N THR A 510 -44.37 43.57 15.35
CA THR A 510 -43.55 43.14 16.50
C THR A 510 -43.05 44.32 17.34
N THR A 511 -42.66 44.07 18.59
CA THR A 511 -41.92 45.00 19.45
C THR A 511 -40.41 44.70 19.50
N ASN A 512 -40.01 43.51 19.03
CA ASN A 512 -38.62 43.09 18.93
C ASN A 512 -38.43 42.20 17.70
N TYR A 513 -37.60 42.65 16.77
CA TYR A 513 -37.16 41.87 15.62
C TYR A 513 -35.68 41.53 15.79
N THR A 514 -35.33 40.26 15.72
CA THR A 514 -33.93 39.80 15.72
C THR A 514 -33.73 38.77 14.62
N ALA A 515 -32.82 39.03 13.69
CA ALA A 515 -32.52 38.10 12.59
C ALA A 515 -31.07 38.23 12.09
N TRP A 516 -30.56 37.13 11.54
CA TRP A 516 -29.30 37.10 10.80
C TRP A 516 -29.57 37.27 9.31
N LEU A 517 -29.13 38.39 8.74
CA LEU A 517 -29.45 38.76 7.36
C LEU A 517 -28.18 38.88 6.51
N SER A 518 -28.27 38.49 5.25
CA SER A 518 -27.15 38.62 4.32
C SER A 518 -26.86 40.10 4.01
N PRO A 519 -25.60 40.48 3.73
CA PRO A 519 -25.26 41.82 3.26
C PRO A 519 -26.13 42.23 2.06
N GLY A 520 -26.59 43.48 2.05
CA GLY A 520 -27.49 44.03 1.03
C GLY A 520 -28.97 43.71 1.24
N SER A 521 -29.35 42.89 2.22
CA SER A 521 -30.76 42.55 2.47
C SER A 521 -31.56 43.81 2.87
N PRO A 522 -32.73 44.07 2.26
CA PRO A 522 -33.59 45.18 2.67
C PRO A 522 -34.45 44.82 3.88
N ILE A 523 -34.68 45.80 4.75
CA ILE A 523 -35.62 45.71 5.86
C ILE A 523 -36.63 46.85 5.73
N ALA A 524 -37.88 46.51 5.45
CA ALA A 524 -38.98 47.45 5.42
C ALA A 524 -39.49 47.72 6.83
N LEU A 525 -39.26 48.92 7.34
CA LEU A 525 -39.73 49.40 8.62
C LEU A 525 -40.96 50.29 8.40
N THR A 526 -42.09 49.95 9.02
CA THR A 526 -43.30 50.78 9.02
C THR A 526 -43.72 51.08 10.46
N THR A 527 -43.81 52.37 10.78
CA THR A 527 -44.22 52.84 12.11
C THR A 527 -45.57 53.55 12.02
N HIS A 528 -46.35 53.50 13.10
CA HIS A 528 -47.67 54.10 13.15
C HIS A 528 -47.80 55.00 14.36
N VAL A 529 -48.60 56.06 14.25
CA VAL A 529 -48.92 56.92 15.38
C VAL A 529 -49.95 56.22 16.27
N TYR A 530 -49.68 56.16 17.58
CA TYR A 530 -50.59 55.55 18.54
C TYR A 530 -51.34 56.63 19.31
N VAL A 531 -52.67 56.65 19.20
CA VAL A 531 -53.54 57.53 20.01
C VAL A 531 -54.12 56.71 21.17
N LEU A 532 -53.76 57.09 22.39
CA LEU A 532 -54.22 56.43 23.60
C LEU A 532 -55.55 57.04 24.08
N PRO A 533 -56.45 56.25 24.71
CA PRO A 533 -57.75 56.73 25.20
C PRO A 533 -57.67 57.89 26.20
N ASN A 534 -56.53 58.04 26.89
CA ASN A 534 -56.31 59.10 27.86
C ASN A 534 -56.01 60.48 27.22
N GLY A 535 -56.05 60.59 25.89
CA GLY A 535 -55.73 61.83 25.18
C GLY A 535 -54.24 62.07 24.99
N THR A 536 -53.40 61.02 25.02
CA THR A 536 -51.97 61.07 24.66
C THR A 536 -51.75 60.41 23.30
N MET A 537 -50.95 61.01 22.43
CA MET A 537 -50.59 60.47 21.13
C MET A 537 -49.07 60.26 21.09
N LEU A 538 -48.62 59.05 20.77
CA LEU A 538 -47.22 58.69 20.67
C LEU A 538 -46.83 58.65 19.19
N ILE A 539 -45.94 59.55 18.80
CA ILE A 539 -45.41 59.66 17.44
C ILE A 539 -44.01 59.01 17.41
N PRO A 540 -43.76 58.05 16.50
CA PRO A 540 -42.45 57.45 16.35
C PRO A 540 -41.48 58.47 15.74
N ARG A 541 -40.23 58.48 16.20
CA ARG A 541 -39.18 59.33 15.62
C ARG A 541 -38.64 58.78 14.30
N ALA A 542 -38.73 57.48 14.09
CA ALA A 542 -38.39 56.83 12.83
C ALA A 542 -39.65 56.73 11.96
N GLY A 543 -39.56 57.14 10.70
CA GLY A 543 -40.66 57.05 9.73
C GLY A 543 -40.75 55.67 9.06
N ASN A 544 -41.48 55.62 7.94
CA ASN A 544 -41.48 54.46 7.06
C ASN A 544 -40.20 54.50 6.21
N GLU A 545 -39.31 53.54 6.42
CA GLU A 545 -37.98 53.53 5.82
C GLU A 545 -37.61 52.11 5.38
N THR A 546 -36.72 52.01 4.38
CA THR A 546 -36.08 50.73 4.02
C THR A 546 -34.62 50.81 4.42
N LEU A 547 -34.21 49.96 5.35
CA LEU A 547 -32.83 49.86 5.81
C LEU A 547 -32.12 48.80 4.98
N THR A 548 -30.89 49.08 4.53
CA THR A 548 -30.03 48.07 3.87
C THR A 548 -29.03 47.52 4.87
N VAL A 549 -28.98 46.20 5.01
CA VAL A 549 -28.08 45.52 5.93
C VAL A 549 -26.67 45.50 5.38
N ASN A 550 -25.81 46.41 5.86
CA ASN A 550 -24.39 46.47 5.47
C ASN A 550 -23.42 46.10 6.60
N ALA A 551 -23.92 46.01 7.84
CA ALA A 551 -23.16 45.67 9.04
C ALA A 551 -24.13 45.20 10.15
N PRO A 552 -23.63 44.60 11.24
CA PRO A 552 -24.44 44.32 12.43
C PRO A 552 -25.10 45.60 12.92
N THR A 553 -26.43 45.57 13.10
CA THR A 553 -27.23 46.78 13.31
C THR A 553 -28.16 46.62 14.50
N THR A 554 -28.12 47.55 15.44
CA THR A 554 -29.09 47.66 16.52
C THR A 554 -29.82 48.98 16.42
N LEU A 555 -31.15 48.93 16.27
CA LEU A 555 -32.01 50.11 16.14
C LEU A 555 -33.08 50.10 17.22
N ALA A 556 -33.16 51.18 18.00
CA ALA A 556 -34.23 51.39 18.98
C ALA A 556 -35.19 52.48 18.47
N ILE A 557 -36.48 52.14 18.35
CA ILE A 557 -37.51 53.11 17.94
C ILE A 557 -37.92 53.95 19.15
N ASN A 558 -37.55 55.23 19.08
CA ASN A 558 -37.91 56.22 20.08
C ASN A 558 -39.28 56.83 19.79
N TRP A 559 -40.08 57.00 20.83
CA TRP A 559 -41.44 57.53 20.75
C TRP A 559 -41.53 58.88 21.45
N SER A 560 -42.23 59.84 20.83
CA SER A 560 -42.42 61.19 21.35
C SER A 560 -43.90 61.46 21.63
N PRO A 561 -44.28 61.86 22.85
CA PRO A 561 -45.67 62.14 23.18
C PRO A 561 -46.14 63.48 22.63
N ARG A 562 -47.43 63.56 22.34
CA ARG A 562 -48.26 64.76 22.13
C ARG A 562 -49.49 64.63 23.02
N TYR A 563 -49.99 65.73 23.53
CA TYR A 563 -51.18 65.74 24.39
C TYR A 563 -52.35 66.44 23.70
N LEU A 564 -53.54 65.85 23.81
CA LEU A 564 -54.77 66.43 23.30
C LEU A 564 -55.20 67.58 24.21
N VAL A 565 -55.33 68.75 23.63
CA VAL A 565 -55.88 69.93 24.30
C VAL A 565 -57.21 70.26 23.68
N THR A 566 -58.24 70.31 24.51
CA THR A 566 -59.60 70.67 24.11
C THR A 566 -60.06 71.87 24.93
N VAL A 567 -60.36 72.98 24.26
CA VAL A 567 -60.98 74.15 24.87
C VAL A 567 -62.38 74.28 24.27
N THR A 568 -63.39 74.08 25.12
CA THR A 568 -64.79 74.24 24.72
C THR A 568 -65.33 75.55 25.26
N SER A 569 -66.12 76.25 24.45
CA SER A 569 -66.81 77.44 24.92
C SER A 569 -68.19 77.61 24.33
N THR A 570 -69.11 78.16 25.14
CA THR A 570 -70.46 78.48 24.70
C THR A 570 -70.53 79.77 23.87
N MET A 571 -69.45 80.57 23.84
CA MET A 571 -69.30 81.76 22.99
C MET A 571 -67.87 81.81 22.44
N PRO A 572 -67.60 82.53 21.33
CA PRO A 572 -66.25 82.56 20.76
C PRO A 572 -65.19 83.07 21.76
N ILE A 573 -64.00 82.49 21.69
CA ILE A 573 -62.84 82.80 22.54
C ILE A 573 -61.60 82.96 21.66
N TYR A 574 -60.57 83.65 22.14
CA TYR A 574 -59.28 83.66 21.49
C TYR A 574 -58.38 82.57 22.04
N VAL A 575 -57.83 81.73 21.17
CA VAL A 575 -56.75 80.79 21.52
C VAL A 575 -55.52 81.18 20.70
N ASN A 576 -54.42 81.52 21.37
CA ASN A 576 -53.20 82.08 20.76
C ASN A 576 -53.48 83.26 19.82
N GLY A 577 -54.41 84.14 20.22
CA GLY A 577 -54.77 85.34 19.45
C GLY A 577 -55.73 85.11 18.28
N GLN A 578 -56.16 83.87 18.00
CA GLN A 578 -57.18 83.59 16.98
C GLN A 578 -58.56 83.34 17.59
N LEU A 579 -59.59 84.02 17.07
CA LEU A 579 -60.98 83.86 17.50
C LEU A 579 -61.56 82.54 17.00
N VAL A 580 -61.97 81.67 17.92
CA VAL A 580 -62.48 80.33 17.66
C VAL A 580 -63.69 80.03 18.55
N SER A 581 -64.63 79.21 18.06
CA SER A 581 -65.76 78.76 18.89
C SER A 581 -65.37 77.63 19.85
N ASN A 582 -64.48 76.73 19.40
CA ASN A 582 -63.85 75.68 20.19
C ASN A 582 -62.44 75.44 19.62
N TYR A 583 -61.51 74.92 20.42
CA TYR A 583 -60.16 74.58 19.99
C TYR A 583 -59.82 73.15 20.37
N THR A 584 -59.40 72.33 19.41
CA THR A 584 -58.92 70.97 19.67
C THR A 584 -57.64 70.75 18.87
N ALA A 585 -56.54 70.42 19.55
CA ALA A 585 -55.26 70.15 18.89
C ALA A 585 -54.37 69.19 19.68
N TRP A 586 -53.52 68.46 18.96
CA TRP A 586 -52.41 67.70 19.53
C TRP A 586 -51.17 68.58 19.62
N VAL A 587 -50.64 68.78 20.82
CA VAL A 587 -49.50 69.69 21.06
C VAL A 587 -48.34 68.98 21.74
N SER A 588 -47.12 69.47 21.51
CA SER A 588 -45.93 68.95 22.21
C SER A 588 -46.01 69.23 23.71
N PRO A 589 -45.47 68.33 24.54
CA PRO A 589 -45.11 68.65 25.91
C PRO A 589 -44.26 69.93 25.96
N GLY A 590 -44.56 70.83 26.90
CA GLY A 590 -43.89 72.11 27.06
C GLY A 590 -44.42 73.26 26.19
N THR A 591 -45.35 72.99 25.26
CA THR A 591 -45.99 74.06 24.46
C THR A 591 -46.83 74.95 25.37
N THR A 592 -46.74 76.27 25.20
CA THR A 592 -47.59 77.24 25.91
C THR A 592 -48.82 77.63 25.07
N LEU A 593 -50.00 77.52 25.66
CA LEU A 593 -51.27 77.98 25.08
C LEU A 593 -51.80 79.18 25.87
N THR A 594 -52.17 80.24 25.16
CA THR A 594 -52.81 81.43 25.71
C THR A 594 -54.28 81.44 25.31
N ILE A 595 -55.16 81.61 26.28
CA ILE A 595 -56.61 81.66 26.08
C ILE A 595 -57.12 83.00 26.61
N GLN A 596 -57.93 83.69 25.84
CA GLN A 596 -58.60 84.92 26.24
C GLN A 596 -60.09 84.85 25.89
N ALA A 597 -60.95 85.01 26.89
CA ALA A 597 -62.39 84.99 26.71
C ALA A 597 -62.94 86.41 26.90
N PRO A 598 -63.45 87.06 25.85
CA PRO A 598 -64.00 88.42 25.95
C PRO A 598 -65.39 88.41 26.59
N THR A 599 -65.78 89.48 27.28
CA THR A 599 -67.17 89.65 27.76
C THR A 599 -68.08 90.01 26.59
N TYR A 600 -69.23 89.34 26.48
CA TYR A 600 -70.22 89.62 25.44
C TYR A 600 -71.41 90.40 25.98
N SER A 601 -71.96 91.34 25.21
CA SER A 601 -73.13 92.14 25.60
C SER A 601 -74.37 91.76 24.81
N ALA A 602 -75.51 91.62 25.49
CA ALA A 602 -76.83 91.42 24.90
C ALA A 602 -77.80 92.55 25.29
N TYR A 603 -78.90 92.69 24.54
CA TYR A 603 -79.96 93.70 24.77
C TYR A 603 -79.42 95.14 24.89
N GLY A 604 -78.61 95.57 23.93
CA GLY A 604 -78.06 96.94 23.92
C GLY A 604 -77.08 97.24 25.07
N GLY A 605 -76.49 96.23 25.69
CA GLY A 605 -75.54 96.38 26.81
C GLY A 605 -76.14 96.23 28.20
N LEU A 606 -77.40 95.82 28.29
CA LEU A 606 -78.12 95.64 29.56
C LEU A 606 -77.82 94.31 30.26
N VAL A 607 -77.42 93.28 29.50
CA VAL A 607 -76.95 91.99 30.04
C VAL A 607 -75.53 91.74 29.55
N LEU A 608 -74.61 91.49 30.49
CA LEU A 608 -73.22 91.15 30.17
C LEU A 608 -72.97 89.67 30.47
N TYR A 609 -72.62 88.90 29.45
CA TYR A 609 -72.17 87.53 29.60
C TYR A 609 -70.69 87.51 29.94
N GLN A 610 -70.39 87.18 31.19
CA GLN A 610 -69.03 87.16 31.71
C GLN A 610 -68.50 85.71 31.73
N PRO A 611 -67.29 85.45 31.20
CA PRO A 611 -66.71 84.12 31.22
C PRO A 611 -66.23 83.76 32.62
N ASN A 612 -66.26 82.46 32.95
CA ASN A 612 -65.61 81.92 34.15
C ASN A 612 -64.07 82.07 34.14
N ILE A 613 -63.46 82.19 32.95
CA ILE A 613 -62.02 82.40 32.75
C ILE A 613 -61.85 83.55 31.77
N THR A 614 -61.36 84.72 32.21
CA THR A 614 -61.12 85.86 31.31
C THR A 614 -59.84 85.70 30.49
N SER A 615 -58.78 85.19 31.13
CA SER A 615 -57.52 84.84 30.46
C SER A 615 -56.81 83.72 31.19
N ALA A 616 -56.20 82.78 30.45
CA ALA A 616 -55.37 81.72 31.00
C ALA A 616 -54.13 81.50 30.12
N THR A 617 -52.99 81.21 30.74
CA THR A 617 -51.78 80.74 30.05
C THR A 617 -51.40 79.38 30.62
N LEU A 618 -51.24 78.39 29.75
CA LEU A 618 -51.11 76.99 30.14
C LEU A 618 -49.88 76.40 29.47
N THR A 619 -48.98 75.81 30.25
CA THR A 619 -47.90 74.98 29.73
C THR A 619 -48.36 73.54 29.71
N ILE A 620 -48.40 72.93 28.52
CA ILE A 620 -49.00 71.62 28.34
C ILE A 620 -48.02 70.52 28.76
N SER A 621 -48.31 69.86 29.87
CA SER A 621 -47.56 68.71 30.39
C SER A 621 -48.37 67.41 30.42
N LYS A 622 -49.67 67.49 30.14
CA LYS A 622 -50.61 66.36 30.08
C LYS A 622 -51.85 66.72 29.24
N PRO A 623 -52.68 65.74 28.84
CA PRO A 623 -53.94 66.03 28.17
C PRO A 623 -54.84 66.89 29.05
N ILE A 624 -55.49 67.91 28.48
CA ILE A 624 -56.28 68.87 29.25
C ILE A 624 -57.54 69.30 28.48
N THR A 625 -58.65 69.33 29.22
CA THR A 625 -59.91 69.87 28.74
C THR A 625 -60.27 71.08 29.58
N ILE A 626 -60.57 72.20 28.92
CA ILE A 626 -60.98 73.45 29.57
C ILE A 626 -62.33 73.86 29.02
N THR A 627 -63.27 74.10 29.92
CA THR A 627 -64.61 74.56 29.56
C THR A 627 -64.78 76.00 30.00
N ILE A 628 -64.99 76.89 29.03
CA ILE A 628 -65.29 78.30 29.25
C ILE A 628 -66.78 78.51 29.13
N THR A 629 -67.42 78.74 30.27
CA THR A 629 -68.85 79.03 30.36
C THR A 629 -69.07 80.51 30.65
N TYR A 630 -70.18 81.04 30.14
CA TYR A 630 -70.55 82.43 30.30
C TYR A 630 -71.79 82.57 31.18
N THR A 631 -71.70 83.38 32.23
CA THR A 631 -72.82 83.66 33.13
C THR A 631 -73.40 85.04 32.82
N PRO A 632 -74.72 85.17 32.60
CA PRO A 632 -75.35 86.47 32.37
C PRO A 632 -75.38 87.31 33.65
N ASN A 633 -74.88 88.53 33.55
CA ASN A 633 -74.93 89.54 34.59
C ASN A 633 -76.02 90.57 34.26
N TYR A 634 -77.07 90.60 35.07
CA TYR A 634 -78.26 91.44 34.90
C TYR A 634 -78.23 92.76 35.67
N THR A 635 -77.12 93.09 36.35
CA THR A 635 -77.05 94.26 37.24
C THR A 635 -77.45 95.56 36.53
N ARG A 636 -77.05 95.74 35.27
CA ARG A 636 -77.44 96.93 34.46
C ARG A 636 -78.92 96.95 34.11
N LEU A 637 -79.48 95.81 33.72
CA LEU A 637 -80.92 95.66 33.47
C LEU A 637 -81.73 96.01 34.72
N ILE A 638 -81.36 95.47 35.89
CA ILE A 638 -82.04 95.70 37.16
C ILE A 638 -82.04 97.19 37.56
N ILE A 639 -80.91 97.89 37.40
CA ILE A 639 -80.81 99.33 37.68
C ILE A 639 -81.75 100.13 36.77
N LEU A 640 -81.85 99.77 35.49
CA LEU A 640 -82.73 100.45 34.53
C LEU A 640 -84.21 100.24 34.88
N THR A 641 -84.62 99.02 35.25
CA THR A 641 -86.01 98.74 35.66
C THR A 641 -86.39 99.48 36.93
N ILE A 642 -85.51 99.54 37.93
CA ILE A 642 -85.75 100.32 39.16
C ILE A 642 -85.93 101.81 38.82
N THR A 643 -85.08 102.35 37.94
CA THR A 643 -85.15 103.76 37.53
C THR A 643 -86.47 104.08 36.81
N ALA A 644 -86.94 103.19 35.93
CA ALA A 644 -88.22 103.34 35.24
C ALA A 644 -89.43 103.27 36.20
N ILE A 645 -89.40 102.38 37.19
CA ILE A 645 -90.47 102.26 38.21
C ILE A 645 -90.57 103.54 39.06
N VAL A 646 -89.43 104.11 39.47
CA VAL A 646 -89.40 105.36 40.25
C VAL A 646 -90.01 106.53 39.45
N ILE A 647 -89.71 106.65 38.16
CA ILE A 647 -90.27 107.70 37.29
C ILE A 647 -91.80 107.56 37.16
N ILE A 648 -92.32 106.34 37.01
CA ILE A 648 -93.77 106.08 36.90
C ILE A 648 -94.49 106.38 38.22
N ALA A 649 -93.90 106.05 39.37
CA ALA A 649 -94.47 106.35 40.67
C ALA A 649 -94.61 107.87 40.92
N VAL A 650 -93.62 108.66 40.49
CA VAL A 650 -93.67 110.13 40.58
C VAL A 650 -94.75 110.72 39.66
N ALA A 651 -94.93 110.17 38.46
CA ALA A 651 -95.96 110.62 37.51
C ALA A 651 -97.40 110.35 38.02
N LEU A 652 -97.65 109.20 38.65
CA LEU A 652 -98.97 108.85 39.23
C LEU A 652 -99.33 109.73 40.43
N LEU A 653 -98.35 110.18 41.22
CA LEU A 653 -98.55 111.08 42.36
C LEU A 653 -98.97 112.50 41.92
N LEU A 654 -98.48 112.97 40.78
CA LEU A 654 -98.85 114.27 40.21
C LEU A 654 -100.28 114.30 39.63
N MET A 655 -100.79 113.16 39.13
CA MET A 655 -102.15 113.09 38.55
C MET A 655 -103.28 113.13 39.60
N ARG A 656 -103.01 112.79 40.88
CA ARG A 656 -104.05 112.74 41.94
C ARG A 656 -104.47 114.11 42.51
N ARG A 657 -103.76 115.19 42.18
CA ARG A 657 -103.99 116.55 42.74
C ARG A 657 -104.97 117.45 41.96
N ARG A 658 -105.55 117.02 40.83
CA ARG A 658 -106.31 117.90 39.89
C ARG A 658 -107.83 117.66 39.74
N ARG A 659 -108.50 116.92 40.64
CA ARG A 659 -109.98 116.79 40.64
C ARG A 659 -110.60 117.12 42.00
N VAL A 660 -110.65 118.41 42.37
CA VAL A 660 -111.66 119.05 43.25
C VAL A 660 -111.76 120.53 42.84
N SER A 661 -112.77 120.84 42.03
CA SER A 661 -113.50 122.12 41.91
C SER A 661 -114.54 121.97 40.81
#